data_AF-A0A7S2KYJ2-F1
#
_entry.id   AF-A0A7S2KYJ2-F1
#
_cell.length_a   1.000
_cell.length_b   1.000
_cell.length_c   1.000
_cell.angle_alpha   90.00
_cell.angle_beta   90.00
_cell.angle_gamma   90.00
#
_symmetry.space_group_name_H-M   'P 1'
#
loop_
_entity.id
_entity.type
_entity.pdbx_description
1 polymer ?
#
loop_
_entity_poly.entity_id
_entity_poly.type
_entity_poly.pdbx_seq_one_letter_code
_entity_poly.pdbx_strand_id
1 'polypeptide(L)'
;AVAAHTSITTANLSDNDFQSISIETQLKLAGRMTTLDMDLSLNALSSPPLGRLADSTNLRNYLTLLASEKTAVTRIRLMVCGHGGVGKSTFARAITSENDPSGFQASLSPVVEWGTDRLMDWASRLGTLWAEDAARLIFDEGITGKDLTNYVDTDSGGNSSPSELLNSCSSTYQSIDTASFAKAISALCAKGYLSTVGVVKVQGQVPIGDNRTVSLVDFAGQSEFLVSHQLLLSSLHTLCLIIQPAPSFESRDHRHYGSWKYWRQFLSSLGDRRRGSLLLAVSQLDKVLAGEVNNCDCEDLISNEFKKIKERSSGAISCTEALRLDYRPGSIADTIYRAKQALSKSTNEVAHSWWVPNSYETLSKIAQNVAKTKSANHELPILTRDELVHEINNFCERVPQSSALLGKLTTDPRLLQKAIEYMEAVGDVMQAGDQLLIDPIGWFSTFLAHFVKDDLAVSTIQIDNSALKKQRGTIHLADVIEALEHEYVSPHEHIAQIMELLCGLELCVPLDETSFLFPCLLPHLSPCIELLDEGFLNISDVSAVRGHRFRESSGFIPPGLFLGLVARLFQRLAPGTMEPTRMWKDCAVLFLNNKSTRVLLRCDLDESIIDVVGMAPSSEQIFVGAAKGQASIVIWIVHLIKMFLRNYSQLKFDEAWLCTNPECHASRDGRYSYHGSEFPLLSRATSKKSKAHDCDAEGCQRFLGVGHSLDLMQLSCHEPCTTCGKSQVFRLRDVIDD
;
A
#
# COMPACT_ATOMS: atom_id res chain seq x y z
N ALA A 1 -14.67 24.18 27.02
CA ALA A 1 -16.14 24.26 27.22
C ALA A 1 -16.74 22.89 27.53
N VAL A 2 -16.69 21.92 26.60
CA VAL A 2 -17.27 20.56 26.80
C VAL A 2 -16.81 19.92 28.10
N ALA A 3 -15.50 19.87 28.37
CA ALA A 3 -14.95 19.30 29.60
C ALA A 3 -15.45 19.96 30.90
N ALA A 4 -15.74 21.28 30.88
CA ALA A 4 -16.09 22.05 32.07
C ALA A 4 -17.60 22.08 32.39
N HIS A 5 -18.48 21.90 31.39
CA HIS A 5 -19.94 21.99 31.58
C HIS A 5 -20.58 20.62 31.80
N THR A 6 -20.84 20.27 33.07
CA THR A 6 -21.41 18.98 33.53
C THR A 6 -22.78 18.64 32.93
N SER A 7 -23.52 19.63 32.43
CA SER A 7 -24.82 19.44 31.77
C SER A 7 -24.73 18.83 30.36
N ILE A 8 -23.55 18.86 29.72
CA ILE A 8 -23.35 18.25 28.40
C ILE A 8 -23.17 16.75 28.58
N THR A 9 -24.10 15.97 28.01
CA THR A 9 -24.10 14.49 28.04
C THR A 9 -23.76 13.88 26.68
N THR A 10 -23.85 14.65 25.60
CA THR A 10 -23.47 14.27 24.24
C THR A 10 -22.66 15.39 23.58
N ALA A 11 -21.56 15.04 22.92
CA ALA A 11 -20.72 15.99 22.18
C ALA A 11 -20.21 15.35 20.88
N ASN A 12 -20.75 15.77 19.73
CA ASN A 12 -20.15 15.44 18.45
C ASN A 12 -19.08 16.50 18.12
N LEU A 13 -17.83 16.05 18.15
CA LEU A 13 -16.64 16.82 17.86
C LEU A 13 -15.90 16.27 16.64
N SER A 14 -16.55 15.43 15.82
CA SER A 14 -15.97 14.87 14.61
C SER A 14 -15.74 15.93 13.54
N ASP A 15 -14.70 15.77 12.71
CA ASP A 15 -14.43 16.66 11.55
C ASP A 15 -14.23 18.14 11.93
N ASN A 16 -13.42 18.41 12.95
CA ASN A 16 -13.18 19.77 13.50
C ASN A 16 -11.70 20.23 13.40
N ASP A 17 -10.88 19.56 12.58
CA ASP A 17 -9.45 19.85 12.41
C ASP A 17 -8.64 19.89 13.72
N PHE A 18 -9.06 19.16 14.77
CA PHE A 18 -8.30 19.12 16.01
C PHE A 18 -6.95 18.44 15.80
N GLN A 19 -5.87 19.23 15.88
CA GLN A 19 -4.49 18.72 15.78
C GLN A 19 -3.97 18.15 17.10
N SER A 20 -4.50 18.64 18.22
CA SER A 20 -4.14 18.18 19.57
C SER A 20 -5.21 18.56 20.57
N ILE A 21 -5.39 17.74 21.60
CA ILE A 21 -6.11 18.10 22.82
C ILE A 21 -5.07 18.23 23.93
N SER A 22 -5.10 19.29 24.74
CA SER A 22 -4.13 19.41 25.84
C SER A 22 -4.32 18.28 26.86
N ILE A 23 -3.25 17.78 27.48
CA ILE A 23 -3.31 16.69 28.47
C ILE A 23 -4.28 17.05 29.61
N GLU A 24 -4.27 18.29 30.08
CA GLU A 24 -5.21 18.76 31.10
C GLU A 24 -6.67 18.63 30.64
N THR A 25 -6.96 18.94 29.38
CA THR A 25 -8.30 18.76 28.80
C THR A 25 -8.63 17.29 28.64
N GLN A 26 -7.68 16.46 28.20
CA GLN A 26 -7.86 15.00 28.11
C GLN A 26 -8.21 14.41 29.47
N LEU A 27 -7.49 14.78 30.53
CA LEU A 27 -7.75 14.32 31.91
C LEU A 27 -9.12 14.78 32.44
N LYS A 28 -9.52 16.02 32.16
CA LYS A 28 -10.86 16.53 32.53
C LYS A 28 -11.99 15.83 31.77
N LEU A 29 -11.78 15.52 30.49
CA LEU A 29 -12.73 14.73 29.70
C LEU A 29 -12.82 13.29 30.23
N ALA A 30 -11.68 12.67 30.56
CA ALA A 30 -11.61 11.30 31.11
C ALA A 30 -12.47 11.12 32.36
N GLY A 31 -12.46 12.09 33.27
CA GLY A 31 -13.28 12.08 34.48
C GLY A 31 -14.80 12.13 34.21
N ARG A 32 -15.21 12.48 32.97
CA ARG A 32 -16.60 12.65 32.59
C ARG A 32 -17.13 11.62 31.59
N MET A 33 -16.27 10.78 31.02
CA MET A 33 -16.67 9.84 29.95
C MET A 33 -17.65 8.74 30.42
N THR A 34 -17.89 8.59 31.72
CA THR A 34 -18.99 7.76 32.24
C THR A 34 -20.37 8.37 32.04
N THR A 35 -20.43 9.68 31.77
CA THR A 35 -21.65 10.49 31.65
C THR A 35 -21.74 11.29 30.36
N LEU A 36 -20.67 11.26 29.55
CA LEU A 36 -20.50 12.03 28.32
C LEU A 36 -20.19 11.06 27.18
N ASP A 37 -21.09 10.99 26.21
CA ASP A 37 -20.86 10.36 24.91
C ASP A 37 -20.18 11.38 23.99
N MET A 38 -18.97 11.06 23.52
CA MET A 38 -18.13 11.99 22.76
C MET A 38 -17.57 11.33 21.51
N ASP A 39 -17.88 11.93 20.36
CA ASP A 39 -17.35 11.50 19.07
C ASP A 39 -16.19 12.43 18.66
N LEU A 40 -14.97 11.87 18.61
CA LEU A 40 -13.76 12.55 18.15
C LEU A 40 -13.29 12.05 16.79
N SER A 41 -14.10 11.25 16.08
CA SER A 41 -13.73 10.68 14.78
C SER A 41 -13.38 11.76 13.76
N LEU A 42 -12.59 11.42 12.74
CA LEU A 42 -12.24 12.35 11.65
C LEU A 42 -11.47 13.61 12.12
N ASN A 43 -10.78 13.56 13.26
CA ASN A 43 -9.84 14.59 13.70
C ASN A 43 -8.40 14.08 13.67
N ALA A 44 -7.45 14.97 13.34
CA ALA A 44 -6.01 14.67 13.27
C ALA A 44 -5.30 14.69 14.65
N LEU A 45 -5.88 14.04 15.66
CA LEU A 45 -5.44 14.13 17.07
C LEU A 45 -4.05 13.55 17.32
N SER A 46 -3.21 14.28 18.07
CA SER A 46 -1.84 13.88 18.49
C SER A 46 -1.75 12.89 19.64
N SER A 47 -2.77 12.83 20.49
CA SER A 47 -2.84 11.94 21.66
C SER A 47 -4.28 11.96 22.18
N PRO A 48 -4.90 10.81 22.50
CA PRO A 48 -4.40 9.44 22.26
C PRO A 48 -4.32 9.13 20.75
N PRO A 49 -3.47 8.18 20.31
CA PRO A 49 -3.46 7.69 18.93
C PRO A 49 -4.69 6.84 18.55
N LEU A 50 -5.69 6.72 19.42
CA LEU A 50 -6.75 5.72 19.37
C LEU A 50 -8.08 6.24 18.81
N GLY A 51 -8.06 7.12 17.79
CA GLY A 51 -9.26 7.78 17.26
C GLY A 51 -10.40 6.83 16.83
N ARG A 52 -10.11 5.58 16.48
CA ARG A 52 -11.11 4.55 16.12
C ARG A 52 -11.40 3.51 17.22
N LEU A 53 -10.63 3.45 18.32
CA LEU A 53 -10.68 2.38 19.34
C LEU A 53 -10.81 2.90 20.80
N ALA A 54 -10.87 4.22 20.99
CA ALA A 54 -11.02 4.85 22.29
C ALA A 54 -12.48 4.77 22.77
N ASP A 55 -12.91 3.61 23.27
CA ASP A 55 -14.03 3.60 24.20
C ASP A 55 -13.67 4.41 25.46
N SER A 56 -14.69 4.86 26.20
CA SER A 56 -14.53 5.73 27.37
C SER A 56 -13.64 5.13 28.46
N THR A 57 -13.59 3.80 28.57
CA THR A 57 -12.79 3.08 29.58
C THR A 57 -11.34 2.99 29.14
N ASN A 58 -11.10 2.70 27.86
CA ASN A 58 -9.78 2.60 27.25
C ASN A 58 -9.08 3.95 27.25
N LEU A 59 -9.81 5.02 26.92
CA LEU A 59 -9.26 6.37 26.96
C LEU A 59 -8.86 6.76 28.38
N ARG A 60 -9.69 6.44 29.38
CA ARG A 60 -9.39 6.71 30.79
C ARG A 60 -8.14 5.99 31.27
N ASN A 61 -7.97 4.71 30.94
CA ASN A 61 -6.80 3.92 31.34
C ASN A 61 -5.52 4.47 30.71
N TYR A 62 -5.55 4.75 29.41
CA TYR A 62 -4.43 5.36 28.69
C TYR A 62 -4.02 6.71 29.31
N LEU A 63 -4.99 7.59 29.60
CA LEU A 63 -4.71 8.91 30.16
C LEU A 63 -4.19 8.84 31.60
N THR A 64 -4.63 7.85 32.37
CA THR A 64 -4.12 7.60 33.72
C THR A 64 -2.65 7.16 33.67
N LEU A 65 -2.31 6.22 32.78
CA LEU A 65 -0.92 5.81 32.55
C LEU A 65 -0.07 6.97 32.05
N LEU A 66 -0.55 7.71 31.04
CA LEU A 66 0.14 8.87 30.48
C LEU A 66 0.42 9.95 31.54
N ALA A 67 -0.49 10.19 32.48
CA ALA A 67 -0.28 11.13 33.58
C ALA A 67 0.83 10.68 34.55
N SER A 68 1.01 9.36 34.72
CA SER A 68 2.00 8.79 35.65
C SER A 68 3.40 8.62 35.06
N GLU A 69 3.51 8.34 33.76
CA GLU A 69 4.80 7.98 33.13
C GLU A 69 4.96 8.62 31.74
N LYS A 70 4.65 9.91 31.67
CA LYS A 70 4.76 10.70 30.44
C LYS A 70 6.18 10.67 29.86
N THR A 71 6.33 10.17 28.64
CA THR A 71 7.57 10.32 27.86
C THR A 71 7.27 10.86 26.46
N ALA A 72 8.23 11.58 25.87
CA ALA A 72 8.14 11.99 24.48
C ALA A 72 8.35 10.78 23.59
N VAL A 73 7.65 10.73 22.45
CA VAL A 73 7.92 9.71 21.44
C VAL A 73 9.37 9.86 20.97
N THR A 74 10.15 8.79 21.12
CA THR A 74 11.57 8.79 20.72
C THR A 74 11.78 8.25 19.31
N ARG A 75 10.76 7.61 18.73
CA ARG A 75 10.85 6.88 17.47
C ARG A 75 9.84 7.37 16.45
N ILE A 76 10.38 7.68 15.27
CA ILE A 76 9.64 8.09 14.08
C ILE A 76 10.08 7.18 12.93
N ARG A 77 9.20 6.92 11.99
CA ARG A 77 9.50 6.17 10.78
C ARG A 77 9.74 7.11 9.64
N LEU A 78 10.67 6.79 8.75
CA LEU A 78 10.86 7.47 7.49
C LEU A 78 10.56 6.50 6.35
N MET A 79 9.38 6.66 5.78
CA MET A 79 8.98 5.99 4.56
C MET A 79 9.62 6.71 3.37
N VAL A 80 10.47 6.01 2.62
CA VAL A 80 11.07 6.54 1.40
C VAL A 80 10.21 6.10 0.22
N CYS A 81 9.56 7.06 -0.43
CA CYS A 81 8.63 6.84 -1.53
C CYS A 81 9.27 7.25 -2.87
N GLY A 82 8.92 6.52 -3.92
CA GLY A 82 9.42 6.79 -5.27
C GLY A 82 9.41 5.51 -6.13
N HIS A 83 9.33 5.68 -7.44
CA HIS A 83 9.37 4.53 -8.36
C HIS A 83 10.71 3.77 -8.31
N GLY A 84 10.79 2.62 -8.98
CA GLY A 84 12.04 1.87 -9.12
C GLY A 84 13.16 2.72 -9.73
N GLY A 85 14.37 2.63 -9.18
CA GLY A 85 15.56 3.28 -9.75
C GLY A 85 15.68 4.80 -9.53
N VAL A 86 14.86 5.43 -8.67
CA VAL A 86 14.98 6.87 -8.36
C VAL A 86 16.06 7.21 -7.30
N GLY A 87 16.76 6.20 -6.75
CA GLY A 87 17.83 6.41 -5.76
C GLY A 87 17.41 6.29 -4.29
N LYS A 88 16.32 5.55 -3.99
CA LYS A 88 15.88 5.27 -2.60
C LYS A 88 16.94 4.53 -1.78
N SER A 89 17.47 3.42 -2.30
CA SER A 89 18.50 2.64 -1.63
C SER A 89 19.81 3.42 -1.49
N THR A 90 20.13 4.28 -2.47
CA THR A 90 21.27 5.20 -2.42
C THR A 90 21.14 6.17 -1.25
N PHE A 91 19.97 6.81 -1.11
CA PHE A 91 19.66 7.69 0.02
C PHE A 91 19.77 6.96 1.36
N ALA A 92 19.11 5.80 1.45
CA ALA A 92 19.05 5.02 2.69
C ALA A 92 20.44 4.58 3.16
N ARG A 93 21.33 4.18 2.24
CA ARG A 93 22.73 3.88 2.56
C ARG A 93 23.54 5.11 2.92
N ALA A 94 23.38 6.22 2.19
CA ALA A 94 24.10 7.46 2.47
C ALA A 94 23.83 7.96 3.89
N ILE A 95 22.57 7.91 4.33
CA ILE A 95 22.17 8.46 5.63
C ILE A 95 22.47 7.54 6.81
N THR A 96 22.70 6.24 6.56
CA THR A 96 23.01 5.22 7.59
C THR A 96 24.48 4.82 7.65
N SER A 97 25.29 5.16 6.64
CA SER A 97 26.73 4.90 6.63
C SER A 97 27.46 5.83 7.60
N GLU A 98 27.47 5.47 8.88
CA GLU A 98 28.29 6.17 9.90
C GLU A 98 29.71 5.58 10.00
N ASN A 99 29.97 4.40 9.41
CA ASN A 99 31.20 3.62 9.68
C ASN A 99 32.10 3.30 8.46
N ASP A 100 31.71 3.59 7.21
CA ASP A 100 32.58 3.40 6.04
C ASP A 100 32.19 4.31 4.85
N PRO A 101 32.55 5.61 4.89
CA PRO A 101 32.32 6.53 3.77
C PRO A 101 33.11 6.13 2.51
N SER A 102 34.25 5.45 2.66
CA SER A 102 35.10 4.99 1.53
C SER A 102 34.44 3.87 0.72
N GLY A 103 33.91 2.82 1.37
CA GLY A 103 33.22 1.73 0.70
C GLY A 103 31.91 2.17 0.04
N PHE A 104 31.18 3.09 0.69
CA PHE A 104 29.98 3.67 0.09
C PHE A 104 30.30 4.55 -1.13
N GLN A 105 31.29 5.46 -1.04
CA GLN A 105 31.72 6.27 -2.17
C GLN A 105 32.19 5.42 -3.35
N ALA A 106 32.90 4.32 -3.09
CA ALA A 106 33.26 3.37 -4.13
C ALA A 106 31.99 2.85 -4.84
N SER A 107 30.95 2.43 -4.10
CA SER A 107 29.67 1.96 -4.68
C SER A 107 28.94 2.99 -5.56
N LEU A 108 29.23 4.28 -5.37
CA LEU A 108 28.68 5.42 -6.11
C LEU A 108 29.54 5.89 -7.29
N SER A 109 30.61 5.18 -7.65
CA SER A 109 31.31 5.53 -8.89
C SER A 109 30.38 5.28 -10.09
N PRO A 110 30.28 6.21 -11.06
CA PRO A 110 29.50 6.02 -12.28
C PRO A 110 29.91 4.73 -12.97
N VAL A 111 28.95 4.00 -13.55
CA VAL A 111 29.20 2.75 -14.27
C VAL A 111 30.26 2.94 -15.35
N VAL A 112 30.26 4.09 -16.05
CA VAL A 112 31.25 4.47 -17.07
C VAL A 112 32.71 4.46 -16.56
N GLU A 113 32.92 4.59 -15.25
CA GLU A 113 34.23 4.59 -14.61
C GLU A 113 34.63 3.21 -14.06
N TRP A 114 33.80 2.18 -14.24
CA TRP A 114 34.08 0.86 -13.69
C TRP A 114 35.11 0.11 -14.55
N GLY A 115 36.13 -0.42 -13.87
CA GLY A 115 37.03 -1.41 -14.46
C GLY A 115 36.39 -2.80 -14.55
N THR A 116 37.05 -3.68 -15.32
CA THR A 116 36.62 -5.05 -15.60
C THR A 116 36.32 -5.86 -14.34
N ASP A 117 37.19 -5.79 -13.32
CA ASP A 117 37.02 -6.56 -12.07
C ASP A 117 35.70 -6.27 -11.37
N ARG A 118 35.25 -5.02 -11.41
CA ARG A 118 34.02 -4.59 -10.76
C ARG A 118 32.77 -4.97 -11.56
N LEU A 119 32.86 -4.97 -12.89
CA LEU A 119 31.80 -5.47 -13.74
C LEU A 119 31.67 -6.99 -13.63
N MET A 120 32.78 -7.70 -13.48
CA MET A 120 32.79 -9.14 -13.25
C MET A 120 32.11 -9.48 -11.90
N ASP A 121 32.45 -8.76 -10.83
CA ASP A 121 31.78 -8.89 -9.52
C ASP A 121 30.28 -8.55 -9.58
N TRP A 122 29.89 -7.57 -10.40
CA TRP A 122 28.46 -7.31 -10.64
C TRP A 122 27.77 -8.47 -11.36
N ALA A 123 28.36 -8.98 -12.45
CA ALA A 123 27.77 -10.03 -13.25
C ALA A 123 27.65 -11.36 -12.49
N SER A 124 28.66 -11.72 -11.68
CA SER A 124 28.63 -12.92 -10.86
C SER A 124 27.54 -12.88 -9.78
N ARG A 125 27.18 -11.67 -9.32
CA ARG A 125 26.10 -11.44 -8.34
C ARG A 125 24.69 -11.41 -8.94
N LEU A 126 24.55 -11.62 -10.26
CA LEU A 126 23.22 -11.68 -10.89
C LEU A 126 22.42 -12.91 -10.45
N GLY A 127 23.07 -13.96 -9.92
CA GLY A 127 22.37 -15.11 -9.32
C GLY A 127 21.58 -15.97 -10.32
N THR A 128 21.88 -15.85 -11.62
CA THR A 128 21.34 -16.71 -12.68
C THR A 128 22.26 -17.89 -12.97
N LEU A 129 21.72 -18.94 -13.60
CA LEU A 129 22.52 -20.04 -14.15
C LEU A 129 23.58 -19.58 -15.16
N TRP A 130 23.38 -18.40 -15.76
CA TRP A 130 24.29 -17.81 -16.76
C TRP A 130 25.25 -16.74 -16.19
N ALA A 131 25.14 -16.40 -14.91
CA ALA A 131 25.90 -15.32 -14.29
C ALA A 131 27.42 -15.54 -14.35
N GLU A 132 27.86 -16.79 -14.16
CA GLU A 132 29.29 -17.13 -14.21
C GLU A 132 29.88 -16.95 -15.62
N ASP A 133 29.16 -17.37 -16.66
CA ASP A 133 29.62 -17.20 -18.03
C ASP A 133 29.53 -15.74 -18.49
N ALA A 134 28.55 -14.97 -18.02
CA ALA A 134 28.52 -13.52 -18.22
C ALA A 134 29.70 -12.81 -17.54
N ALA A 135 30.08 -13.24 -16.33
CA ALA A 135 31.26 -12.73 -15.65
C ALA A 135 32.56 -13.11 -16.37
N ARG A 136 32.65 -14.33 -16.93
CA ARG A 136 33.78 -14.76 -17.77
C ARG A 136 33.86 -13.95 -19.06
N LEU A 137 32.75 -13.73 -19.76
CA LEU A 137 32.70 -12.88 -20.95
C LEU A 137 33.27 -11.48 -20.66
N ILE A 138 32.86 -10.86 -19.54
CA ILE A 138 33.39 -9.56 -19.12
C ILE A 138 34.90 -9.60 -18.91
N PHE A 139 35.39 -10.64 -18.25
CA PHE A 139 36.82 -10.81 -17.96
C PHE A 139 37.65 -11.06 -19.22
N ASP A 140 37.24 -12.04 -20.04
CA ASP A 140 37.97 -12.50 -21.22
C ASP A 140 38.04 -11.42 -22.31
N GLU A 141 36.96 -10.67 -22.50
CA GLU A 141 36.90 -9.55 -23.47
C GLU A 141 37.38 -8.22 -22.87
N GLY A 142 37.77 -8.19 -21.59
CA GLY A 142 38.27 -6.98 -20.91
C GLY A 142 37.25 -5.85 -20.83
N ILE A 143 35.95 -6.18 -20.79
CA ILE A 143 34.85 -5.21 -20.89
C ILE A 143 34.92 -4.23 -19.71
N THR A 144 34.95 -2.94 -20.01
CA THR A 144 34.85 -1.87 -19.01
C THR A 144 33.49 -1.19 -19.05
N GLY A 145 33.23 -0.34 -18.06
CA GLY A 145 32.01 0.44 -17.97
C GLY A 145 31.69 1.29 -19.20
N LYS A 146 32.72 1.73 -19.92
CA LYS A 146 32.60 2.51 -21.16
C LYS A 146 32.15 1.66 -22.34
N ASP A 147 32.39 0.36 -22.29
CA ASP A 147 32.16 -0.56 -23.40
C ASP A 147 30.76 -1.17 -23.35
N LEU A 148 30.08 -1.13 -22.20
CA LEU A 148 28.77 -1.75 -21.97
C LEU A 148 27.70 -1.33 -22.99
N THR A 149 27.69 -0.07 -23.42
CA THR A 149 26.71 0.42 -24.40
C THR A 149 26.89 -0.21 -25.79
N ASN A 150 28.06 -0.81 -26.07
CA ASN A 150 28.30 -1.51 -27.34
C ASN A 150 27.66 -2.90 -27.36
N TYR A 151 27.24 -3.43 -26.21
CA TYR A 151 26.64 -4.76 -26.06
C TYR A 151 25.10 -4.74 -26.06
N VAL A 152 24.49 -3.56 -26.17
CA VAL A 152 23.04 -3.37 -26.12
C VAL A 152 22.59 -2.36 -27.16
N ASP A 153 21.59 -2.74 -27.96
CA ASP A 153 20.85 -1.81 -28.81
C ASP A 153 19.60 -1.33 -28.07
N THR A 154 19.30 -0.03 -28.15
CA THR A 154 18.12 0.56 -27.51
C THR A 154 17.19 1.10 -28.59
N ASP A 155 15.93 0.65 -28.59
CA ASP A 155 14.93 1.19 -29.52
C ASP A 155 14.37 2.55 -29.03
N SER A 156 13.62 3.23 -29.90
CA SER A 156 12.96 4.51 -29.58
C SER A 156 11.89 4.40 -28.48
N GLY A 157 11.48 3.18 -28.11
CA GLY A 157 10.56 2.90 -26.99
C GLY A 157 11.28 2.59 -25.67
N GLY A 158 12.62 2.58 -25.66
CA GLY A 158 13.43 2.22 -24.50
C GLY A 158 13.54 0.72 -24.24
N ASN A 159 13.09 -0.14 -25.17
CA ASN A 159 13.35 -1.57 -25.08
C ASN A 159 14.80 -1.86 -25.48
N SER A 160 15.39 -2.79 -24.74
CA SER A 160 16.79 -3.18 -24.89
C SER A 160 16.88 -4.53 -25.57
N SER A 161 17.63 -4.60 -26.68
CA SER A 161 17.95 -5.84 -27.39
C SER A 161 19.46 -6.12 -27.36
N PRO A 162 19.86 -7.39 -27.40
CA PRO A 162 21.28 -7.74 -27.51
C PRO A 162 21.85 -7.21 -28.83
N SER A 163 23.00 -6.54 -28.77
CA SER A 163 23.68 -6.08 -29.99
C SER A 163 24.29 -7.25 -30.78
N GLU A 164 24.72 -6.99 -32.01
CA GLU A 164 25.44 -7.97 -32.83
C GLU A 164 26.70 -8.50 -32.11
N LEU A 165 27.40 -7.63 -31.37
CA LEU A 165 28.55 -8.01 -30.55
C LEU A 165 28.15 -9.03 -29.49
N LEU A 166 27.10 -8.77 -28.71
CA LEU A 166 26.67 -9.70 -27.68
C LEU A 166 26.15 -11.03 -28.27
N ASN A 167 25.45 -10.97 -29.40
CA ASN A 167 24.98 -12.18 -30.09
C ASN A 167 26.13 -13.02 -30.64
N SER A 168 27.22 -12.39 -31.10
CA SER A 168 28.41 -13.11 -31.58
C SER A 168 29.11 -13.91 -30.48
N CYS A 169 29.03 -13.44 -29.23
CA CYS A 169 29.60 -14.10 -28.05
C CYS A 169 28.83 -15.34 -27.59
N SER A 170 27.56 -15.51 -27.99
CA SER A 170 26.74 -16.71 -27.66
C SER A 170 27.35 -18.01 -28.18
N SER A 171 28.10 -17.88 -29.28
CA SER A 171 29.28 -18.63 -29.69
C SER A 171 29.96 -19.52 -28.65
N THR A 172 30.61 -18.78 -27.77
CA THR A 172 31.64 -19.21 -26.83
C THR A 172 31.04 -19.42 -25.44
N TYR A 173 30.01 -18.66 -25.11
CA TYR A 173 29.33 -18.67 -23.81
C TYR A 173 27.87 -19.12 -23.99
N GLN A 174 27.68 -20.40 -24.30
CA GLN A 174 26.38 -20.96 -24.69
C GLN A 174 25.31 -20.91 -23.59
N SER A 175 25.71 -20.78 -22.33
CA SER A 175 24.76 -20.66 -21.22
C SER A 175 24.16 -19.25 -21.12
N ILE A 176 24.77 -18.22 -21.74
CA ILE A 176 24.30 -16.84 -21.66
C ILE A 176 22.97 -16.69 -22.41
N ASP A 177 21.93 -16.34 -21.66
CA ASP A 177 20.73 -15.75 -22.23
C ASP A 177 21.04 -14.30 -22.63
N THR A 178 21.39 -14.09 -23.90
CA THR A 178 21.82 -12.79 -24.42
C THR A 178 20.74 -11.72 -24.29
N ALA A 179 19.46 -12.08 -24.38
CA ALA A 179 18.36 -11.14 -24.21
C ALA A 179 18.22 -10.70 -22.75
N SER A 180 18.31 -11.63 -21.80
CA SER A 180 18.27 -11.31 -20.37
C SER A 180 19.50 -10.53 -19.92
N PHE A 181 20.68 -10.88 -20.46
CA PHE A 181 21.91 -10.16 -20.13
C PHE A 181 21.94 -8.75 -20.74
N ALA A 182 21.46 -8.54 -21.97
CA ALA A 182 21.31 -7.21 -22.56
C ALA A 182 20.38 -6.31 -21.73
N LYS A 183 19.27 -6.87 -21.21
CA LYS A 183 18.38 -6.16 -20.28
C LYS A 183 19.09 -5.80 -18.98
N ALA A 184 19.91 -6.71 -18.42
CA ALA A 184 20.68 -6.44 -17.21
C ALA A 184 21.72 -5.31 -17.43
N ILE A 185 22.42 -5.31 -18.57
CA ILE A 185 23.37 -4.24 -18.95
C ILE A 185 22.63 -2.91 -19.14
N SER A 186 21.53 -2.90 -19.88
CA SER A 186 20.70 -1.70 -20.06
C SER A 186 20.20 -1.14 -18.74
N ALA A 187 19.75 -2.02 -17.84
CA ALA A 187 19.33 -1.65 -16.50
C ALA A 187 20.47 -1.02 -15.70
N LEU A 188 21.67 -1.62 -15.75
CA LEU A 188 22.88 -1.10 -15.10
C LEU A 188 23.24 0.29 -15.64
N CYS A 189 23.25 0.47 -16.95
CA CYS A 189 23.54 1.75 -17.61
C CYS A 189 22.51 2.83 -17.26
N ALA A 190 21.22 2.49 -17.29
CA ALA A 190 20.13 3.40 -16.91
C ALA A 190 20.20 3.81 -15.43
N LYS A 191 20.59 2.87 -14.55
CA LYS A 191 20.83 3.13 -13.12
C LYS A 191 22.04 4.04 -12.94
N GLY A 192 23.12 3.82 -13.70
CA GLY A 192 24.35 4.63 -13.71
C GLY A 192 25.29 4.37 -12.52
N TYR A 193 24.84 3.60 -11.53
CA TYR A 193 25.56 3.23 -10.31
C TYR A 193 25.18 1.80 -9.90
N LEU A 194 25.89 1.20 -8.95
CA LEU A 194 25.58 -0.12 -8.40
C LEU A 194 24.34 0.02 -7.50
N SER A 195 23.18 0.10 -8.14
CA SER A 195 21.90 0.09 -7.47
C SER A 195 21.69 -1.31 -6.93
N THR A 196 21.89 -1.47 -5.62
CA THR A 196 21.65 -2.73 -4.90
C THR A 196 20.16 -2.98 -4.71
N VAL A 197 19.38 -2.87 -5.78
CA VAL A 197 17.99 -3.32 -5.83
C VAL A 197 18.06 -4.84 -5.95
N GLY A 198 18.42 -5.44 -4.83
CA GLY A 198 18.41 -6.85 -4.52
C GLY A 198 18.25 -6.85 -3.01
N VAL A 199 17.00 -6.81 -2.56
CA VAL A 199 16.61 -7.09 -1.17
C VAL A 199 17.47 -6.35 -0.12
N VAL A 200 17.81 -5.08 -0.32
CA VAL A 200 18.47 -4.32 0.75
C VAL A 200 17.38 -3.80 1.68
N LYS A 201 17.04 -4.66 2.64
CA LYS A 201 16.49 -4.34 3.94
C LYS A 201 17.42 -3.29 4.57
N VAL A 202 17.26 -2.01 4.27
CA VAL A 202 17.99 -0.97 5.02
C VAL A 202 17.27 -0.79 6.36
N GLN A 203 17.43 -1.79 7.23
CA GLN A 203 17.17 -1.63 8.65
C GLN A 203 18.28 -0.73 9.20
N GLY A 204 17.97 0.55 9.34
CA GLY A 204 18.87 1.53 9.92
C GLY A 204 18.10 2.50 10.77
N GLN A 205 18.56 2.71 12.00
CA GLN A 205 18.12 3.82 12.83
C GLN A 205 19.03 5.00 12.54
N VAL A 206 18.46 6.07 11.99
CA VAL A 206 19.19 7.33 11.78
C VAL A 206 19.06 8.18 13.04
N PRO A 207 20.16 8.49 13.75
CA PRO A 207 20.10 9.44 14.84
C PRO A 207 19.88 10.85 14.27
N ILE A 208 18.87 11.55 14.79
CA ILE A 208 18.47 12.89 14.30
C ILE A 208 18.56 13.98 15.39
N GLY A 209 19.15 13.67 16.55
CA GLY A 209 19.27 14.56 17.71
C GLY A 209 18.26 14.23 18.84
N ASP A 210 18.45 14.80 20.03
CA ASP A 210 17.55 14.70 21.19
C ASP A 210 17.14 13.26 21.62
N ASN A 211 18.04 12.28 21.49
CA ASN A 211 17.78 10.85 21.71
C ASN A 211 16.67 10.27 20.80
N ARG A 212 16.35 10.93 19.69
CA ARG A 212 15.38 10.44 18.70
C ARG A 212 16.06 9.70 17.58
N THR A 213 15.39 8.65 17.14
CA THR A 213 15.83 7.81 16.02
C THR A 213 14.75 7.71 14.97
N VAL A 214 15.18 7.71 13.71
CA VAL A 214 14.31 7.49 12.56
C VAL A 214 14.55 6.10 12.00
N SER A 215 13.52 5.26 12.00
CA SER A 215 13.56 3.93 11.36
C SER A 215 13.22 4.05 9.88
N LEU A 216 14.15 3.68 9.00
CA LEU A 216 13.92 3.68 7.55
C LEU A 216 12.99 2.56 7.12
N VAL A 217 12.09 2.88 6.19
CA VAL A 217 11.17 1.94 5.57
C VAL A 217 11.15 2.18 4.05
N ASP A 218 11.42 1.13 3.27
CA ASP A 218 11.24 1.10 1.81
C ASP A 218 10.41 -0.14 1.46
N PHE A 219 9.29 0.07 0.77
CA PHE A 219 8.38 -1.00 0.37
C PHE A 219 8.64 -1.49 -1.06
N ALA A 220 9.77 -1.12 -1.66
CA ALA A 220 10.19 -1.58 -2.98
C ALA A 220 9.13 -1.40 -4.10
N GLY A 221 8.25 -0.40 -3.95
CA GLY A 221 7.18 -0.13 -4.92
C GLY A 221 5.92 -1.00 -4.79
N GLN A 222 5.82 -1.86 -3.77
CA GLN A 222 4.70 -2.77 -3.52
C GLN A 222 3.51 -2.06 -2.86
N SER A 223 2.99 -1.05 -3.55
CA SER A 223 1.92 -0.17 -3.07
C SER A 223 0.56 -0.85 -2.88
N GLU A 224 0.38 -2.05 -3.42
CA GLU A 224 -0.85 -2.84 -3.37
C GLU A 224 -1.10 -3.40 -1.97
N PHE A 225 -0.05 -3.83 -1.28
CA PHE A 225 -0.10 -4.41 0.08
C PHE A 225 -0.27 -3.34 1.16
N LEU A 226 0.02 -2.09 0.79
CA LEU A 226 -0.06 -0.92 1.65
C LEU A 226 -1.50 -0.47 1.91
N VAL A 227 -2.43 -0.85 1.03
CA VAL A 227 -3.82 -0.38 1.12
C VAL A 227 -4.64 -1.17 2.13
N SER A 228 -4.37 -2.48 2.30
CA SER A 228 -5.14 -3.35 3.19
C SER A 228 -4.99 -2.99 4.67
N HIS A 229 -3.84 -2.42 5.07
CA HIS A 229 -3.56 -2.04 6.45
C HIS A 229 -3.21 -0.57 6.56
N GLN A 230 -4.24 0.27 6.47
CA GLN A 230 -4.11 1.71 6.69
C GLN A 230 -3.30 2.01 7.94
N LEU A 231 -3.44 1.28 9.04
CA LEU A 231 -2.71 1.50 10.30
C LEU A 231 -1.17 1.42 10.18
N LEU A 232 -0.64 0.58 9.28
CA LEU A 232 0.81 0.50 9.05
C LEU A 232 1.39 1.79 8.43
N LEU A 233 0.56 2.61 7.78
CA LEU A 233 0.98 3.77 6.97
C LEU A 233 0.31 5.09 7.35
N SER A 234 -0.87 5.02 7.95
CA SER A 234 -1.59 6.09 8.63
C SER A 234 -1.04 6.33 10.03
N SER A 235 -0.04 5.53 10.42
CA SER A 235 0.73 5.71 11.65
C SER A 235 1.04 7.19 11.83
N LEU A 236 0.58 7.70 12.96
CA LEU A 236 0.82 9.08 13.38
C LEU A 236 2.33 9.35 13.33
N HIS A 237 3.18 8.32 13.51
CA HIS A 237 4.64 8.28 13.64
C HIS A 237 5.43 8.19 12.33
N THR A 238 4.85 8.53 11.17
CA THR A 238 5.55 8.37 9.88
C THR A 238 5.83 9.72 9.20
N LEU A 239 7.11 9.95 8.89
CA LEU A 239 7.58 10.89 7.87
C LEU A 239 7.64 10.20 6.51
N CYS A 240 7.33 10.92 5.45
CA CYS A 240 7.41 10.44 4.08
C CYS A 240 8.39 11.31 3.29
N LEU A 241 9.38 10.70 2.67
CA LEU A 241 10.32 11.35 1.75
C LEU A 241 10.02 10.86 0.33
N ILE A 242 9.48 11.72 -0.53
CA ILE A 242 9.26 11.38 -1.94
C ILE A 242 10.46 11.81 -2.77
N ILE A 243 11.10 10.85 -3.45
CA ILE A 243 12.26 11.09 -4.31
C ILE A 243 11.85 11.06 -5.78
N GLN A 244 12.20 12.11 -6.53
CA GLN A 244 12.05 12.21 -7.98
C GLN A 244 13.41 12.55 -8.62
N PRO A 245 13.84 11.90 -9.70
CA PRO A 245 15.13 12.19 -10.33
C PRO A 245 15.06 13.50 -11.13
N ALA A 246 16.13 14.28 -11.13
CA ALA A 246 16.18 15.60 -11.78
C ALA A 246 15.84 15.57 -13.30
N PRO A 247 16.29 14.59 -14.11
CA PRO A 247 15.91 14.53 -15.53
C PRO A 247 14.41 14.39 -15.80
N SER A 248 13.62 13.91 -14.84
CA SER A 248 12.18 13.71 -15.03
C SER A 248 11.36 14.99 -14.91
N PHE A 249 11.96 16.12 -14.53
CA PHE A 249 11.28 17.42 -14.50
C PHE A 249 11.23 18.07 -15.89
N GLU A 250 12.14 17.69 -16.78
CA GLU A 250 12.32 18.31 -18.11
C GLU A 250 11.42 17.66 -19.17
N SER A 251 11.20 16.35 -19.09
CA SER A 251 10.44 15.58 -20.09
C SER A 251 9.18 14.96 -19.49
N ARG A 252 8.03 15.22 -20.13
CA ARG A 252 6.75 14.58 -19.80
C ARG A 252 6.72 13.09 -20.14
N ASP A 253 7.54 12.69 -21.10
CA ASP A 253 7.64 11.30 -21.54
C ASP A 253 8.60 10.49 -20.67
N HIS A 254 9.32 11.15 -19.75
CA HIS A 254 10.15 10.46 -18.77
C HIS A 254 9.27 9.59 -17.88
N ARG A 255 9.60 8.30 -17.74
CA ARG A 255 8.86 7.32 -16.90
C ARG A 255 8.63 7.68 -15.42
N HIS A 256 9.29 8.75 -14.93
CA HIS A 256 9.25 9.22 -13.54
C HIS A 256 8.61 10.62 -13.42
N TYR A 257 8.10 11.16 -14.54
CA TYR A 257 7.42 12.45 -14.57
C TYR A 257 6.19 12.43 -13.66
N GLY A 258 6.02 13.47 -12.84
CA GLY A 258 4.90 13.57 -11.91
C GLY A 258 4.94 12.62 -10.72
N SER A 259 6.09 12.00 -10.40
CA SER A 259 6.22 11.08 -9.27
C SER A 259 5.85 11.74 -7.93
N TRP A 260 6.24 13.00 -7.71
CA TRP A 260 5.81 13.79 -6.55
C TRP A 260 4.29 13.88 -6.44
N LYS A 261 3.60 14.17 -7.54
CA LYS A 261 2.14 14.26 -7.57
C LYS A 261 1.50 12.91 -7.24
N TYR A 262 1.95 11.83 -7.90
CA TYR A 262 1.44 10.47 -7.70
C TYR A 262 1.57 10.03 -6.24
N TRP A 263 2.79 10.06 -5.68
CA TRP A 263 3.02 9.59 -4.32
C TRP A 263 2.34 10.47 -3.28
N ARG A 264 2.20 11.78 -3.52
CA ARG A 264 1.42 12.65 -2.65
C ARG A 264 -0.06 12.25 -2.64
N GLN A 265 -0.65 11.97 -3.80
CA GLN A 265 -2.05 11.50 -3.90
C GLN A 265 -2.23 10.14 -3.23
N PHE A 266 -1.31 9.20 -3.48
CA PHE A 266 -1.27 7.91 -2.81
C PHE A 266 -1.20 8.06 -1.28
N LEU A 267 -0.27 8.86 -0.77
CA LEU A 267 -0.11 9.05 0.67
C LEU A 267 -1.31 9.74 1.32
N SER A 268 -2.01 10.63 0.62
CA SER A 268 -3.28 11.21 1.10
C SER A 268 -4.44 10.22 1.03
N SER A 269 -4.44 9.32 0.06
CA SER A 269 -5.46 8.26 -0.07
C SER A 269 -5.40 7.21 1.05
N LEU A 270 -4.31 7.16 1.80
CA LEU A 270 -4.13 6.27 2.95
C LEU A 270 -4.52 6.92 4.30
N GLY A 271 -4.80 8.22 4.32
CA GLY A 271 -5.20 8.98 5.50
C GLY A 271 -4.59 10.38 5.54
N ASP A 272 -5.12 11.21 6.44
CA ASP A 272 -4.65 12.57 6.62
C ASP A 272 -3.19 12.62 7.08
N ARG A 273 -2.43 13.53 6.46
CA ARG A 273 -1.02 13.74 6.77
C ARG A 273 -0.86 14.98 7.65
N ARG A 274 -0.03 14.86 8.68
CA ARG A 274 0.28 15.96 9.59
C ARG A 274 1.11 17.02 8.89
N ARG A 275 1.02 18.23 9.44
CA ARG A 275 1.94 19.30 9.08
C ARG A 275 3.40 18.86 9.25
N GLY A 276 4.19 19.04 8.20
CA GLY A 276 5.62 18.71 8.20
C GLY A 276 5.96 17.22 8.02
N SER A 277 4.96 16.34 7.83
CA SER A 277 5.21 14.90 7.66
C SER A 277 5.64 14.51 6.24
N LEU A 278 5.57 15.42 5.27
CA LEU A 278 5.97 15.17 3.89
C LEU A 278 7.19 16.01 3.50
N LEU A 279 8.22 15.33 3.00
CA LEU A 279 9.44 15.90 2.44
C LEU A 279 9.54 15.52 0.96
N LEU A 280 9.93 16.47 0.13
CA LEU A 280 10.20 16.26 -1.28
C LEU A 280 11.70 16.33 -1.52
N ALA A 281 12.23 15.40 -2.30
CA ALA A 281 13.63 15.33 -2.63
C ALA A 281 13.86 15.08 -4.12
N VAL A 282 14.96 15.64 -4.61
CA VAL A 282 15.47 15.47 -5.97
C VAL A 282 16.77 14.69 -5.93
N SER A 283 16.88 13.64 -6.73
CA SER A 283 18.08 12.83 -6.90
C SER A 283 18.66 12.95 -8.32
N GLN A 284 19.80 12.29 -8.58
CA GLN A 284 20.41 12.20 -9.91
C GLN A 284 20.74 13.57 -10.54
N LEU A 285 21.14 14.53 -9.70
CA LEU A 285 21.50 15.90 -10.13
C LEU A 285 22.74 15.91 -11.04
N ASP A 286 23.58 14.90 -10.92
CA ASP A 286 24.72 14.62 -11.79
C ASP A 286 24.33 14.34 -13.25
N LYS A 287 23.12 13.79 -13.51
CA LYS A 287 22.68 13.44 -14.87
C LYS A 287 22.21 14.63 -15.70
N VAL A 288 21.81 15.73 -15.06
CA VAL A 288 21.41 16.96 -15.76
C VAL A 288 22.64 17.69 -16.33
N LEU A 289 23.78 17.59 -15.63
CA LEU A 289 25.04 18.26 -16.00
C LEU A 289 25.78 17.60 -17.18
N ALA A 290 25.44 16.36 -17.52
CA ALA A 290 26.06 15.63 -18.63
C ALA A 290 25.39 15.91 -19.99
N GLY A 291 24.25 16.62 -20.02
CA GLY A 291 23.54 17.03 -21.23
C GLY A 291 23.82 18.49 -21.63
N GLU A 292 23.64 18.81 -22.91
CA GLU A 292 23.84 20.15 -23.51
C GLU A 292 22.81 21.22 -23.07
N VAL A 293 22.24 21.13 -21.87
CA VAL A 293 21.13 21.98 -21.42
C VAL A 293 21.55 22.95 -20.33
N ASN A 294 21.02 24.18 -20.38
CA ASN A 294 21.26 25.22 -19.39
C ASN A 294 20.69 24.82 -18.01
N ASN A 295 21.58 24.62 -17.05
CA ASN A 295 21.30 24.27 -15.66
C ASN A 295 20.23 25.15 -14.96
N CYS A 296 20.01 26.39 -15.41
CA CYS A 296 19.00 27.30 -14.86
C CYS A 296 17.56 26.82 -15.12
N ASP A 297 17.28 26.19 -16.26
CA ASP A 297 15.90 25.83 -16.63
C ASP A 297 15.36 24.67 -15.78
N CYS A 298 16.21 23.68 -15.46
CA CYS A 298 15.85 22.53 -14.61
C CYS A 298 15.54 22.95 -13.17
N GLU A 299 16.34 23.86 -12.61
CA GLU A 299 16.15 24.39 -11.25
C GLU A 299 14.83 25.17 -11.10
N ASP A 300 14.46 25.94 -12.12
CA ASP A 300 13.19 26.65 -12.18
C ASP A 300 12.01 25.67 -12.29
N LEU A 301 12.13 24.60 -13.08
CA LEU A 301 11.11 23.55 -13.18
C LEU A 301 10.87 22.86 -11.84
N ILE A 302 11.94 22.47 -11.15
CA ILE A 302 11.87 21.83 -9.83
C ILE A 302 11.20 22.76 -8.81
N SER A 303 11.62 24.03 -8.78
CA SER A 303 11.08 25.03 -7.84
C SER A 303 9.59 25.30 -8.10
N ASN A 304 9.20 25.40 -9.37
CA ASN A 304 7.81 25.58 -9.79
C ASN A 304 6.94 24.36 -9.43
N GLU A 305 7.43 23.14 -9.64
CA GLU A 305 6.70 21.92 -9.27
C GLU A 305 6.58 21.81 -7.75
N PHE A 306 7.66 22.06 -7.00
CA PHE A 306 7.65 22.05 -5.54
C PHE A 306 6.57 23.00 -4.98
N LYS A 307 6.49 24.23 -5.49
CA LYS A 307 5.48 25.22 -5.07
C LYS A 307 4.06 24.71 -5.33
N LYS A 308 3.80 24.16 -6.51
CA LYS A 308 2.48 23.58 -6.87
C LYS A 308 2.07 22.43 -5.95
N ILE A 309 3.00 21.53 -5.62
CA ILE A 309 2.71 20.40 -4.72
C ILE A 309 2.49 20.90 -3.29
N LYS A 310 3.31 21.84 -2.81
CA LYS A 310 3.19 22.42 -1.47
C LYS A 310 1.84 23.13 -1.26
N GLU A 311 1.42 23.96 -2.21
CA GLU A 311 0.12 24.66 -2.16
C GLU A 311 -1.07 23.69 -2.06
N ARG A 312 -0.96 22.52 -2.70
CA ARG A 312 -2.02 21.49 -2.68
C ARG A 312 -1.97 20.59 -1.46
N SER A 313 -0.87 20.57 -0.71
CA SER A 313 -0.62 19.57 0.35
C SER A 313 -1.21 19.92 1.71
N SER A 314 -2.12 20.90 1.82
CA SER A 314 -2.83 21.27 3.06
C SER A 314 -1.92 21.41 4.30
N GLY A 315 -0.69 21.90 4.11
CA GLY A 315 0.30 22.06 5.19
C GLY A 315 1.19 20.84 5.49
N ALA A 316 0.98 19.68 4.86
CA ALA A 316 1.80 18.48 5.07
C ALA A 316 3.28 18.69 4.74
N ILE A 317 3.59 19.63 3.83
CA ILE A 317 4.96 20.07 3.51
C ILE A 317 5.25 21.39 4.22
N SER A 318 6.17 21.39 5.17
CA SER A 318 6.58 22.58 5.91
C SER A 318 7.85 23.24 5.39
N CYS A 319 8.73 22.48 4.75
CA CYS A 319 9.99 22.98 4.20
C CYS A 319 9.75 24.04 3.12
N THR A 320 10.74 24.94 2.94
CA THR A 320 10.67 26.04 1.96
C THR A 320 11.10 25.62 0.57
N GLU A 321 11.85 24.53 0.46
CA GLU A 321 12.40 23.99 -0.78
C GLU A 321 12.50 22.46 -0.74
N ALA A 322 12.71 21.86 -1.92
CA ALA A 322 12.97 20.42 -2.05
C ALA A 322 14.42 20.10 -1.64
N LEU A 323 14.62 18.95 -1.00
CA LEU A 323 15.94 18.43 -0.64
C LEU A 323 16.72 18.04 -1.90
N ARG A 324 17.98 18.47 -1.99
CA ARG A 324 18.88 18.12 -3.08
C ARG A 324 19.79 16.99 -2.65
N LEU A 325 19.59 15.82 -3.23
CA LEU A 325 20.35 14.61 -2.95
C LEU A 325 21.52 14.52 -3.94
N ASP A 326 22.58 15.29 -3.64
CA ASP A 326 23.80 15.31 -4.43
C ASP A 326 24.83 14.33 -3.86
N TYR A 327 25.04 13.22 -4.56
CA TYR A 327 25.94 12.15 -4.14
C TYR A 327 27.35 12.27 -4.72
N ARG A 328 27.68 13.38 -5.38
CA ARG A 328 29.04 13.60 -5.91
C ARG A 328 30.08 13.63 -4.77
N PRO A 329 31.33 13.18 -5.01
CA PRO A 329 32.35 13.06 -3.97
C PRO A 329 32.61 14.32 -3.13
N GLY A 330 32.38 15.51 -3.69
CA GLY A 330 32.53 16.80 -2.99
C GLY A 330 31.30 17.30 -2.23
N SER A 331 30.11 16.75 -2.52
CA SER A 331 28.83 17.27 -1.99
C SER A 331 28.16 16.33 -1.00
N ILE A 332 28.56 15.05 -0.97
CA ILE A 332 27.84 14.00 -0.23
C ILE A 332 27.71 14.27 1.28
N ALA A 333 28.75 14.83 1.90
CA ALA A 333 28.74 15.16 3.32
C ALA A 333 27.74 16.28 3.64
N ASP A 334 27.69 17.32 2.81
CA ASP A 334 26.72 18.41 2.93
C ASP A 334 25.29 17.92 2.66
N THR A 335 25.11 17.06 1.64
CA THR A 335 23.83 16.41 1.35
C THR A 335 23.30 15.62 2.54
N ILE A 336 24.12 14.77 3.17
CA ILE A 336 23.73 13.98 4.34
C ILE A 336 23.40 14.89 5.52
N TYR A 337 24.22 15.93 5.76
CA TYR A 337 23.99 16.90 6.83
C TYR A 337 22.65 17.63 6.66
N ARG A 338 22.37 18.17 5.47
CA ARG A 338 21.09 18.85 5.16
C ARG A 338 19.89 17.92 5.27
N ALA A 339 20.02 16.67 4.81
CA ALA A 339 18.97 15.67 4.95
C ALA A 339 18.68 15.36 6.43
N LYS A 340 19.71 15.14 7.26
CA LYS A 340 19.55 14.92 8.71
C LYS A 340 18.91 16.14 9.40
N GLN A 341 19.30 17.36 9.04
CA GLN A 341 18.66 18.58 9.56
C GLN A 341 17.18 18.67 9.19
N ALA A 342 16.83 18.42 7.94
CA ALA A 342 15.44 18.48 7.49
C ALA A 342 14.58 17.42 8.18
N LEU A 343 15.09 16.20 8.34
CA LEU A 343 14.42 15.14 9.09
C LEU A 343 14.24 15.49 10.56
N SER A 344 15.26 16.08 11.20
CA SER A 344 15.18 16.54 12.59
C SER A 344 14.10 17.62 12.75
N LYS A 345 14.07 18.61 11.85
CA LYS A 345 13.04 19.65 11.83
C LYS A 345 11.64 19.09 11.63
N SER A 346 11.43 18.22 10.63
CA SER A 346 10.14 17.56 10.38
C SER A 346 9.71 16.69 11.54
N THR A 347 10.63 15.95 12.15
CA THR A 347 10.39 15.16 13.37
C THR A 347 9.90 16.04 14.51
N ASN A 348 10.56 17.18 14.73
CA ASN A 348 10.15 18.12 15.77
C ASN A 348 8.76 18.69 15.48
N GLU A 349 8.48 19.09 14.25
CA GLU A 349 7.16 19.60 13.88
C GLU A 349 6.05 18.56 14.05
N VAL A 350 6.31 17.31 13.64
CA VAL A 350 5.33 16.22 13.70
C VAL A 350 5.10 15.75 15.14
N ALA A 351 6.17 15.62 15.95
CA ALA A 351 6.15 14.99 17.28
C ALA A 351 6.27 15.96 18.48
N HIS A 352 6.30 17.29 18.28
CA HIS A 352 6.48 18.28 19.37
C HIS A 352 5.49 18.12 20.54
N SER A 353 4.29 17.60 20.29
CA SER A 353 3.20 17.44 21.27
C SER A 353 2.83 15.98 21.52
N TRP A 354 3.68 15.04 21.12
CA TRP A 354 3.40 13.62 21.28
C TRP A 354 3.97 13.08 22.58
N TRP A 355 3.06 12.52 23.36
CA TRP A 355 3.37 11.96 24.66
C TRP A 355 2.74 10.58 24.74
N VAL A 356 3.54 9.62 25.20
CA VAL A 356 3.11 8.24 25.39
C VAL A 356 3.54 7.77 26.77
N PRO A 357 2.88 6.75 27.34
CA PRO A 357 3.38 6.08 28.52
C PRO A 357 4.77 5.50 28.27
N ASN A 358 5.70 5.70 29.21
CA ASN A 358 7.07 5.18 29.09
C ASN A 358 7.12 3.64 29.02
N SER A 359 6.19 2.96 29.69
CA SER A 359 5.99 1.51 29.57
C SER A 359 5.71 1.06 28.13
N TYR A 360 4.93 1.82 27.37
CA TYR A 360 4.58 1.50 25.98
C TYR A 360 5.79 1.70 25.06
N GLU A 361 6.52 2.80 25.24
CA GLU A 361 7.78 3.04 24.53
C GLU A 361 8.81 1.94 24.86
N THR A 362 8.91 1.54 26.12
CA THR A 362 9.81 0.46 26.56
C THR A 362 9.42 -0.88 25.94
N LEU A 363 8.13 -1.20 25.90
CA LEU A 363 7.62 -2.43 25.28
C LEU A 363 7.99 -2.52 23.79
N SER A 364 7.84 -1.41 23.06
CA SER A 364 8.29 -1.34 21.67
C SER A 364 9.80 -1.56 21.51
N LYS A 365 10.64 -1.13 22.48
CA LYS A 365 12.09 -1.41 22.47
C LYS A 365 12.37 -2.90 22.68
N ILE A 366 11.62 -3.54 23.57
CA ILE A 366 11.70 -4.98 23.81
C ILE A 366 11.37 -5.73 22.52
N ALA A 367 10.24 -5.42 21.89
CA ALA A 367 9.84 -6.02 20.61
C ALA A 367 10.95 -5.90 19.54
N GLN A 368 11.54 -4.71 19.35
CA GLN A 368 12.62 -4.51 18.40
C GLN A 368 13.90 -5.32 18.72
N ASN A 369 14.25 -5.46 20.00
CA ASN A 369 15.39 -6.29 20.40
C ASN A 369 15.14 -7.77 20.12
N VAL A 370 13.91 -8.23 20.35
CA VAL A 370 13.51 -9.60 20.01
C VAL A 370 13.55 -9.81 18.49
N ALA A 371 13.03 -8.87 17.70
CA ALA A 371 13.10 -8.94 16.24
C ALA A 371 14.54 -9.00 15.71
N LYS A 372 15.46 -8.21 16.29
CA LYS A 372 16.89 -8.27 15.96
C LYS A 372 17.51 -9.62 16.30
N THR A 373 17.18 -10.17 17.46
CA THR A 373 17.69 -11.47 17.92
C THR A 373 17.21 -12.58 16.99
N LYS A 374 15.90 -12.62 16.69
CA LYS A 374 15.31 -13.58 15.76
C LYS A 374 15.90 -13.46 14.36
N SER A 375 16.04 -12.23 13.85
CA SER A 375 16.67 -12.00 12.54
C SER A 375 18.13 -12.46 12.50
N ALA A 376 18.90 -12.30 13.57
CA ALA A 376 20.29 -12.77 13.65
C ALA A 376 20.38 -14.31 13.70
N ASN A 377 19.36 -14.96 14.26
CA ASN A 377 19.24 -16.41 14.32
C ASN A 377 18.55 -17.02 13.09
N HIS A 378 18.16 -16.21 12.10
CA HIS A 378 17.34 -16.65 10.97
C HIS A 378 16.00 -17.31 11.41
N GLU A 379 15.42 -16.82 12.49
CA GLU A 379 14.10 -17.26 12.98
C GLU A 379 12.98 -16.37 12.44
N LEU A 380 11.80 -16.94 12.24
CA LEU A 380 10.60 -16.17 11.91
C LEU A 380 10.25 -15.21 13.06
N PRO A 381 9.93 -13.93 12.76
CA PRO A 381 9.71 -12.89 13.78
C PRO A 381 8.31 -12.97 14.40
N ILE A 382 7.88 -14.17 14.80
CA ILE A 382 6.58 -14.42 15.43
C ILE A 382 6.79 -14.67 16.93
N LEU A 383 5.89 -14.11 17.75
CA LEU A 383 5.79 -14.39 19.18
C LEU A 383 4.36 -14.70 19.57
N THR A 384 4.20 -15.58 20.54
CA THR A 384 3.00 -15.71 21.35
C THR A 384 2.95 -14.61 22.42
N ARG A 385 1.77 -14.38 22.99
CA ARG A 385 1.62 -13.47 24.15
C ARG A 385 2.46 -13.90 25.35
N ASP A 386 2.56 -15.20 25.60
CA ASP A 386 3.32 -15.72 26.73
C ASP A 386 4.83 -15.49 26.56
N GLU A 387 5.35 -15.64 25.34
CA GLU A 387 6.74 -15.29 25.01
C GLU A 387 6.98 -13.79 25.17
N LEU A 388 6.03 -12.93 24.75
CA LEU A 388 6.13 -11.50 24.99
C LEU A 388 6.17 -11.18 26.50
N VAL A 389 5.31 -11.81 27.30
CA VAL A 389 5.30 -11.66 28.76
C VAL A 389 6.62 -12.13 29.36
N HIS A 390 7.18 -13.23 28.88
CA HIS A 390 8.49 -13.73 29.30
C HIS A 390 9.59 -12.70 29.02
N GLU A 391 9.63 -12.12 27.83
CA GLU A 391 10.60 -11.08 27.47
C GLU A 391 10.43 -9.79 28.28
N ILE A 392 9.19 -9.41 28.62
CA ILE A 392 8.92 -8.30 29.53
C ILE A 392 9.50 -8.58 30.92
N ASN A 393 9.30 -9.79 31.45
CA ASN A 393 9.81 -10.16 32.77
C ASN A 393 11.34 -10.19 32.78
N ASN A 394 11.97 -10.80 31.76
CA ASN A 394 13.43 -10.80 31.58
C ASN A 394 14.01 -9.39 31.55
N PHE A 395 13.32 -8.46 30.88
CA PHE A 395 13.73 -7.05 30.87
C PHE A 395 13.58 -6.39 32.25
N CYS A 396 12.46 -6.62 32.94
CA CYS A 396 12.22 -6.08 34.29
C CYS A 396 13.27 -6.55 35.31
N GLU A 397 13.72 -7.80 35.23
CA GLU A 397 14.78 -8.34 36.08
C GLU A 397 16.13 -7.64 35.85
N ARG A 398 16.46 -7.33 34.58
CA ARG A 398 17.71 -6.65 34.21
C ARG A 398 17.67 -5.15 34.52
N VAL A 399 16.50 -4.52 34.49
CA VAL A 399 16.32 -3.08 34.73
C VAL A 399 15.21 -2.83 35.77
N PRO A 400 15.46 -3.09 37.06
CA PRO A 400 14.43 -3.05 38.11
C PRO A 400 13.79 -1.67 38.29
N GLN A 401 14.52 -0.59 38.00
CA GLN A 401 14.03 0.79 38.15
C GLN A 401 12.98 1.19 37.10
N SER A 402 12.91 0.48 35.97
CA SER A 402 11.91 0.69 34.92
C SER A 402 10.67 -0.23 35.07
N SER A 403 10.63 -1.07 36.10
CA SER A 403 9.77 -2.27 36.16
C SER A 403 8.36 -2.09 36.72
N ALA A 404 8.09 -1.09 37.56
CA ALA A 404 6.86 -1.09 38.38
C ALA A 404 5.55 -0.94 37.57
N LEU A 405 5.55 -0.21 36.46
CA LEU A 405 4.39 -0.05 35.57
C LEU A 405 4.43 -1.03 34.39
N LEU A 406 5.63 -1.38 33.91
CA LEU A 406 5.83 -2.40 32.88
C LEU A 406 5.39 -3.79 33.40
N GLY A 407 5.70 -4.13 34.66
CA GLY A 407 5.25 -5.35 35.31
C GLY A 407 3.75 -5.40 35.60
N LYS A 408 3.04 -4.26 35.60
CA LYS A 408 1.56 -4.30 35.65
C LYS A 408 0.96 -4.83 34.36
N LEU A 409 1.63 -4.61 33.22
CA LEU A 409 1.19 -5.16 31.93
C LEU A 409 1.20 -6.69 31.94
N THR A 410 2.14 -7.33 32.65
CA THR A 410 2.19 -8.80 32.74
C THR A 410 1.13 -9.38 33.70
N THR A 411 0.58 -8.57 34.60
CA THR A 411 -0.46 -8.99 35.56
C THR A 411 -1.89 -8.66 35.14
N ASP A 412 -2.09 -7.70 34.22
CA ASP A 412 -3.40 -7.27 33.73
C ASP A 412 -3.51 -7.51 32.20
N PRO A 413 -4.21 -8.59 31.78
CA PRO A 413 -4.36 -8.93 30.37
C PRO A 413 -5.03 -7.84 29.53
N ARG A 414 -5.90 -7.01 30.12
CA ARG A 414 -6.56 -5.92 29.40
C ARG A 414 -5.56 -4.81 29.10
N LEU A 415 -4.72 -4.45 30.07
CA LEU A 415 -3.68 -3.46 29.85
C LEU A 415 -2.63 -3.95 28.84
N LEU A 416 -2.25 -5.24 28.87
CA LEU A 416 -1.37 -5.82 27.86
C LEU A 416 -1.97 -5.72 26.46
N GLN A 417 -3.25 -6.09 26.29
CA GLN A 417 -3.94 -5.96 25.02
C GLN A 417 -3.90 -4.51 24.50
N LYS A 418 -4.06 -3.52 25.39
CA LYS A 418 -3.98 -2.10 25.00
C LYS A 418 -2.58 -1.65 24.62
N ALA A 419 -1.56 -2.21 25.25
CA ALA A 419 -0.19 -1.98 24.85
C ALA A 419 0.10 -2.60 23.47
N ILE A 420 -0.46 -3.79 23.18
CA ILE A 420 -0.40 -4.42 21.85
C ILE A 420 -1.13 -3.57 20.81
N GLU A 421 -2.37 -3.14 21.05
CA GLU A 421 -3.11 -2.24 20.14
C GLU A 421 -2.33 -0.95 19.86
N TYR A 422 -1.62 -0.40 20.87
CA TYR A 422 -0.71 0.72 20.65
C TYR A 422 0.48 0.34 19.76
N MET A 423 1.14 -0.79 20.04
CA MET A 423 2.25 -1.30 19.22
C MET A 423 1.81 -1.55 17.77
N GLU A 424 0.60 -2.02 17.54
CA GLU A 424 0.00 -2.17 16.21
C GLU A 424 -0.27 -0.83 15.55
N ALA A 425 -0.81 0.14 16.29
CA ALA A 425 -1.08 1.48 15.78
C ALA A 425 0.21 2.24 15.41
N VAL A 426 1.30 2.00 16.13
CA VAL A 426 2.63 2.49 15.72
C VAL A 426 3.28 1.58 14.70
N GLY A 427 2.76 0.36 14.49
CA GLY A 427 3.15 -0.65 13.51
C GLY A 427 4.40 -1.46 13.85
N ASP A 428 4.77 -1.55 15.13
CA ASP A 428 5.92 -2.34 15.62
C ASP A 428 5.59 -3.82 15.71
N VAL A 429 4.32 -4.14 15.92
CA VAL A 429 3.78 -5.50 15.88
C VAL A 429 2.52 -5.54 15.05
N MET A 430 2.08 -6.74 14.71
CA MET A 430 0.79 -7.02 14.10
C MET A 430 0.23 -8.29 14.71
N GLN A 431 -0.99 -8.22 15.22
CA GLN A 431 -1.64 -9.31 15.92
C GLN A 431 -2.56 -10.11 14.97
N ALA A 432 -2.44 -11.43 15.02
CA ALA A 432 -3.44 -12.36 14.49
C ALA A 432 -3.72 -13.44 15.54
N GLY A 433 -4.94 -13.46 16.07
CA GLY A 433 -5.30 -14.33 17.19
C GLY A 433 -4.42 -14.07 18.42
N ASP A 434 -3.76 -15.12 18.92
CA ASP A 434 -2.84 -15.07 20.07
C ASP A 434 -1.38 -14.82 19.69
N GLN A 435 -1.10 -14.60 18.40
CA GLN A 435 0.25 -14.39 17.88
C GLN A 435 0.49 -12.94 17.47
N LEU A 436 1.76 -12.57 17.51
CA LEU A 436 2.30 -11.25 17.24
C LEU A 436 3.44 -11.39 16.23
N LEU A 437 3.23 -10.90 15.01
CA LEU A 437 4.32 -10.66 14.06
C LEU A 437 5.05 -9.39 14.48
N ILE A 438 6.33 -9.51 14.83
CA ILE A 438 7.19 -8.36 15.14
C ILE A 438 7.87 -7.85 13.89
N ASP A 439 8.07 -6.54 13.79
CA ASP A 439 8.60 -5.87 12.59
C ASP A 439 7.83 -6.31 11.34
N PRO A 440 6.49 -6.16 11.34
CA PRO A 440 5.66 -6.63 10.24
C PRO A 440 6.10 -6.00 8.92
N ILE A 441 6.47 -4.73 8.93
CA ILE A 441 6.93 -4.00 7.75
C ILE A 441 8.22 -4.61 7.17
N GLY A 442 9.24 -4.81 8.00
CA GLY A 442 10.50 -5.41 7.57
C GLY A 442 10.27 -6.83 7.06
N TRP A 443 9.46 -7.62 7.75
CA TRP A 443 9.12 -8.98 7.34
C TRP A 443 8.35 -9.01 6.02
N PHE A 444 7.25 -8.26 5.88
CA PHE A 444 6.44 -8.19 4.65
C PHE A 444 7.26 -7.78 3.43
N SER A 445 8.08 -6.74 3.58
CA SER A 445 8.93 -6.27 2.47
C SER A 445 9.88 -7.36 1.96
N THR A 446 10.35 -8.23 2.87
CA THR A 446 11.25 -9.32 2.52
C THR A 446 10.48 -10.50 1.95
N PHE A 447 9.41 -10.93 2.63
CA PHE A 447 8.50 -11.98 2.18
C PHE A 447 8.03 -11.72 0.74
N LEU A 448 7.52 -10.53 0.45
CA LEU A 448 6.98 -10.17 -0.85
C LEU A 448 8.06 -10.06 -1.94
N ALA A 449 9.31 -9.77 -1.57
CA ALA A 449 10.42 -9.77 -2.52
C ALA A 449 10.67 -11.16 -3.13
N HIS A 450 10.26 -12.24 -2.46
CA HIS A 450 10.32 -13.59 -3.04
C HIS A 450 9.26 -13.86 -4.11
N PHE A 451 8.15 -13.10 -4.14
CA PHE A 451 7.02 -13.38 -5.04
C PHE A 451 6.82 -12.32 -6.13
N VAL A 452 7.33 -11.10 -5.93
CA VAL A 452 7.12 -9.98 -6.85
C VAL A 452 8.38 -9.74 -7.68
N LYS A 453 8.24 -10.01 -8.98
CA LYS A 453 9.22 -9.58 -9.98
C LYS A 453 9.21 -8.05 -10.08
N ASP A 454 10.24 -7.39 -9.57
CA ASP A 454 10.66 -6.14 -10.20
C ASP A 454 11.21 -6.56 -11.57
N ASP A 455 10.78 -5.93 -12.67
CA ASP A 455 11.17 -6.28 -14.05
C ASP A 455 12.71 -6.20 -14.29
N LEU A 456 13.47 -5.87 -13.25
CA LEU A 456 14.88 -5.55 -13.24
C LEU A 456 15.67 -6.23 -12.10
N ALA A 457 15.09 -7.18 -11.35
CA ALA A 457 15.81 -7.94 -10.31
C ALA A 457 15.73 -9.46 -10.57
N VAL A 458 16.90 -10.04 -10.81
CA VAL A 458 17.16 -11.47 -10.72
C VAL A 458 17.59 -11.77 -9.28
N SER A 459 17.15 -12.90 -8.70
CA SER A 459 17.23 -13.34 -7.28
C SER A 459 15.97 -12.93 -6.52
N THR A 460 15.10 -13.81 -6.00
CA THR A 460 15.23 -15.16 -5.44
C THR A 460 13.89 -15.88 -5.57
N ILE A 461 13.88 -17.20 -5.79
CA ILE A 461 12.73 -18.02 -6.26
C ILE A 461 11.98 -17.38 -7.42
N GLN A 462 12.57 -17.57 -8.60
CA GLN A 462 11.95 -17.22 -9.86
C GLN A 462 10.90 -18.28 -10.20
N ILE A 463 9.70 -18.19 -9.62
CA ILE A 463 8.56 -18.84 -10.28
C ILE A 463 8.38 -18.06 -11.58
N ASP A 464 8.79 -18.66 -12.69
CA ASP A 464 8.76 -18.04 -14.01
C ASP A 464 7.42 -17.31 -14.18
N ASN A 465 7.47 -16.05 -14.59
CA ASN A 465 6.28 -15.26 -14.85
C ASN A 465 5.37 -15.98 -15.86
N SER A 466 5.92 -16.90 -16.69
CA SER A 466 5.14 -17.81 -17.54
C SER A 466 4.38 -18.91 -16.77
N ALA A 467 4.93 -19.45 -15.68
CA ALA A 467 4.29 -20.44 -14.81
C ALA A 467 3.28 -19.78 -13.85
N LEU A 468 3.60 -18.63 -13.26
CA LEU A 468 2.65 -17.86 -12.44
C LEU A 468 1.50 -17.26 -13.28
N LYS A 469 1.76 -16.80 -14.51
CA LYS A 469 0.68 -16.41 -15.44
C LYS A 469 -0.22 -17.59 -15.78
N LYS A 470 0.33 -18.81 -15.90
CA LYS A 470 -0.46 -20.04 -16.06
C LYS A 470 -1.26 -20.38 -14.79
N GLN A 471 -0.73 -20.07 -13.60
CA GLN A 471 -1.37 -20.30 -12.30
C GLN A 471 -2.29 -19.15 -11.83
N ARG A 472 -2.37 -18.04 -12.59
CA ARG A 472 -3.25 -16.87 -12.35
C ARG A 472 -3.26 -16.39 -10.89
N GLY A 473 -2.08 -16.18 -10.32
CA GLY A 473 -1.93 -15.69 -8.94
C GLY A 473 -2.18 -16.73 -7.85
N THR A 474 -2.34 -18.02 -8.22
CA THR A 474 -2.37 -19.14 -7.27
C THR A 474 -0.95 -19.52 -6.89
N ILE A 475 -0.67 -19.59 -5.59
CA ILE A 475 0.61 -20.01 -5.01
C ILE A 475 0.36 -21.24 -4.12
N HIS A 476 1.19 -22.26 -4.24
CA HIS A 476 1.11 -23.42 -3.34
C HIS A 476 1.92 -23.20 -2.07
N LEU A 477 1.49 -23.83 -0.99
CA LEU A 477 2.16 -23.78 0.31
C LEU A 477 3.62 -24.22 0.22
N ALA A 478 3.92 -25.20 -0.65
CA ALA A 478 5.29 -25.67 -0.90
C ALA A 478 6.18 -24.53 -1.46
N ASP A 479 5.66 -23.73 -2.38
CA ASP A 479 6.40 -22.59 -2.96
C ASP A 479 6.69 -21.52 -1.90
N VAL A 480 5.75 -21.32 -0.97
CA VAL A 480 5.93 -20.38 0.16
C VAL A 480 6.99 -20.89 1.13
N ILE A 481 6.99 -22.19 1.44
CA ILE A 481 8.00 -22.81 2.31
C ILE A 481 9.39 -22.69 1.67
N GLU A 482 9.52 -23.06 0.38
CA GLU A 482 10.77 -22.94 -0.36
C GLU A 482 11.30 -21.50 -0.32
N ALA A 483 10.41 -20.52 -0.54
CA ALA A 483 10.76 -19.10 -0.50
C ALA A 483 11.32 -18.67 0.87
N LEU A 484 10.71 -19.14 1.94
CA LEU A 484 11.14 -18.83 3.31
C LEU A 484 12.41 -19.58 3.71
N GLU A 485 12.66 -20.79 3.21
CA GLU A 485 13.86 -21.59 3.53
C GLU A 485 15.17 -20.93 3.05
N HIS A 486 15.10 -19.99 2.11
CA HIS A 486 16.26 -19.18 1.72
C HIS A 486 16.78 -18.27 2.82
N GLU A 487 15.90 -17.81 3.72
CA GLU A 487 16.24 -16.81 4.73
C GLU A 487 16.05 -17.28 6.17
N TYR A 488 15.16 -18.25 6.39
CA TYR A 488 14.73 -18.70 7.72
C TYR A 488 14.98 -20.18 7.95
N VAL A 489 15.33 -20.54 9.18
CA VAL A 489 15.49 -21.91 9.64
C VAL A 489 14.14 -22.49 10.03
N SER A 490 13.83 -23.69 9.55
CA SER A 490 12.60 -24.45 9.86
C SER A 490 11.27 -23.67 9.69
N PRO A 491 11.03 -22.99 8.55
CA PRO A 491 9.80 -22.20 8.38
C PRO A 491 8.52 -23.03 8.41
N HIS A 492 8.61 -24.33 8.15
CA HIS A 492 7.48 -25.27 8.18
C HIS A 492 6.79 -25.36 9.55
N GLU A 493 7.48 -25.08 10.66
CA GLU A 493 6.90 -25.13 12.01
C GLU A 493 5.86 -24.00 12.26
N HIS A 494 5.97 -22.91 11.50
CA HIS A 494 5.16 -21.69 11.67
C HIS A 494 4.37 -21.30 10.42
N ILE A 495 4.42 -22.11 9.35
CA ILE A 495 3.86 -21.74 8.05
C ILE A 495 2.34 -21.59 8.08
N ALA A 496 1.62 -22.47 8.79
CA ALA A 496 0.17 -22.40 8.88
C ALA A 496 -0.28 -21.06 9.50
N GLN A 497 0.47 -20.60 10.50
CA GLN A 497 0.19 -19.36 11.20
C GLN A 497 0.57 -18.12 10.38
N ILE A 498 1.66 -18.20 9.61
CA ILE A 498 1.98 -17.17 8.61
C ILE A 498 0.83 -17.05 7.60
N MET A 499 0.36 -18.16 7.05
CA MET A 499 -0.71 -18.13 6.06
C MET A 499 -2.03 -17.64 6.65
N GLU A 500 -2.35 -18.00 7.89
CA GLU A 500 -3.50 -17.46 8.61
C GLU A 500 -3.41 -15.94 8.78
N LEU A 501 -2.23 -15.44 9.18
CA LEU A 501 -1.96 -14.00 9.26
C LEU A 501 -2.14 -13.34 7.89
N LEU A 502 -1.50 -13.84 6.83
CA LEU A 502 -1.63 -13.28 5.48
C LEU A 502 -3.09 -13.24 4.98
N CYS A 503 -3.87 -14.28 5.29
CA CYS A 503 -5.28 -14.36 4.95
C CYS A 503 -6.14 -13.38 5.78
N GLY A 504 -5.86 -13.26 7.08
CA GLY A 504 -6.49 -12.29 7.97
C GLY A 504 -6.23 -10.84 7.55
N LEU A 505 -5.08 -10.59 6.92
CA LEU A 505 -4.70 -9.30 6.38
C LEU A 505 -5.24 -9.03 4.97
N GLU A 506 -6.02 -9.96 4.41
CA GLU A 506 -6.56 -9.89 3.05
C GLU A 506 -5.48 -9.75 1.96
N LEU A 507 -4.25 -10.19 2.23
CA LEU A 507 -3.16 -10.21 1.25
C LEU A 507 -3.27 -11.42 0.31
N CYS A 508 -3.78 -12.52 0.83
CA CYS A 508 -4.15 -13.70 0.07
C CYS A 508 -5.47 -14.28 0.59
N VAL A 509 -6.03 -15.22 -0.17
CA VAL A 509 -7.24 -15.96 0.23
C VAL A 509 -7.00 -17.46 0.03
N PRO A 510 -7.44 -18.33 0.96
CA PRO A 510 -7.28 -19.77 0.80
C PRO A 510 -8.21 -20.27 -0.31
N LEU A 511 -7.69 -21.09 -1.22
CA LEU A 511 -8.46 -21.82 -2.21
C LEU A 511 -8.79 -23.24 -1.72
N ASP A 512 -7.78 -23.89 -1.13
CA ASP A 512 -7.86 -25.20 -0.47
C ASP A 512 -6.82 -25.27 0.67
N GLU A 513 -6.54 -26.46 1.21
CA GLU A 513 -5.59 -26.65 2.32
C GLU A 513 -4.13 -26.33 1.96
N THR A 514 -3.78 -26.32 0.68
CA THR A 514 -2.39 -26.19 0.21
C THR A 514 -2.19 -25.09 -0.83
N SER A 515 -3.24 -24.39 -1.23
CA SER A 515 -3.21 -23.41 -2.33
C SER A 515 -3.91 -22.11 -1.93
N PHE A 516 -3.27 -21.00 -2.29
CA PHE A 516 -3.70 -19.65 -1.92
C PHE A 516 -3.72 -18.75 -3.15
N LEU A 517 -4.74 -17.92 -3.27
CA LEU A 517 -4.80 -16.87 -4.29
C LEU A 517 -4.23 -15.57 -3.72
N PHE A 518 -3.23 -15.01 -4.39
CA PHE A 518 -2.67 -13.69 -4.14
C PHE A 518 -3.19 -12.71 -5.21
N PRO A 519 -4.20 -11.87 -4.91
CA PRO A 519 -4.81 -11.00 -5.92
C PRO A 519 -3.84 -10.03 -6.60
N CYS A 520 -2.80 -9.61 -5.89
CA CYS A 520 -1.71 -8.77 -6.39
C CYS A 520 -0.83 -9.44 -7.45
N LEU A 521 -0.91 -10.76 -7.63
CA LEU A 521 -0.23 -11.51 -8.68
C LEU A 521 -1.14 -11.85 -9.86
N LEU A 522 -2.41 -11.43 -9.81
CA LEU A 522 -3.31 -11.59 -10.95
C LEU A 522 -2.76 -10.85 -12.19
N PRO A 523 -3.07 -11.31 -13.41
CA PRO A 523 -2.76 -10.55 -14.61
C PRO A 523 -3.59 -9.27 -14.66
N HIS A 524 -3.08 -8.24 -15.34
CA HIS A 524 -3.93 -7.14 -15.80
C HIS A 524 -4.77 -7.61 -16.97
N LEU A 525 -6.02 -7.17 -17.04
CA LEU A 525 -6.85 -7.41 -18.21
C LEU A 525 -6.32 -6.55 -19.38
N SER A 526 -5.61 -7.18 -20.32
CA SER A 526 -5.39 -6.61 -21.67
C SER A 526 -6.77 -6.49 -22.36
N PRO A 527 -6.98 -5.58 -23.34
CA PRO A 527 -8.31 -5.03 -23.67
C PRO A 527 -9.40 -6.09 -23.69
N CYS A 528 -10.59 -5.75 -23.19
CA CYS A 528 -11.72 -6.63 -22.84
C CYS A 528 -12.22 -7.59 -23.94
N ILE A 529 -11.57 -7.62 -25.10
CA ILE A 529 -11.57 -8.71 -26.08
C ILE A 529 -11.44 -10.07 -25.37
N GLU A 530 -10.55 -10.23 -24.38
CA GLU A 530 -10.43 -11.49 -23.63
C GLU A 530 -11.76 -11.89 -22.96
N LEU A 531 -12.49 -10.94 -22.36
CA LEU A 531 -13.80 -11.20 -21.74
C LEU A 531 -14.90 -11.52 -22.77
N LEU A 532 -14.79 -10.97 -23.98
CA LEU A 532 -15.70 -11.25 -25.09
C LEU A 532 -15.44 -12.64 -25.69
N ASP A 533 -14.18 -12.96 -25.94
CA ASP A 533 -13.72 -14.23 -26.51
C ASP A 533 -14.01 -15.40 -25.58
N GLU A 534 -13.88 -15.20 -24.26
CA GLU A 534 -14.27 -16.18 -23.24
C GLU A 534 -15.80 -16.23 -23.02
N GLY A 535 -16.58 -15.45 -23.78
CA GLY A 535 -18.04 -15.44 -23.76
C GLY A 535 -18.67 -14.80 -22.52
N PHE A 536 -17.85 -14.22 -21.63
CA PHE A 536 -18.33 -13.61 -20.38
C PHE A 536 -19.23 -12.41 -20.60
N LEU A 537 -19.08 -11.72 -21.74
CA LEU A 537 -19.86 -10.54 -22.09
C LEU A 537 -20.79 -10.76 -23.30
N ASN A 538 -21.09 -12.01 -23.66
CA ASN A 538 -21.95 -12.29 -24.81
C ASN A 538 -23.36 -11.71 -24.60
N ILE A 539 -23.71 -10.72 -25.42
CA ILE A 539 -24.94 -9.91 -25.34
C ILE A 539 -26.15 -10.65 -25.93
N SER A 540 -25.94 -11.67 -26.77
CA SER A 540 -27.04 -12.42 -27.42
C SER A 540 -28.03 -13.02 -26.42
N ASP A 541 -27.54 -13.34 -25.21
CA ASP A 541 -28.28 -14.03 -24.17
C ASP A 541 -28.61 -13.09 -22.98
N VAL A 542 -28.44 -11.77 -23.16
CA VAL A 542 -28.64 -10.76 -22.12
C VAL A 542 -29.81 -9.86 -22.51
N SER A 543 -30.92 -9.98 -21.77
CA SER A 543 -32.08 -9.08 -21.95
C SER A 543 -32.17 -8.00 -20.88
N ALA A 544 -31.42 -8.14 -19.78
CA ALA A 544 -31.42 -7.20 -18.68
C ALA A 544 -30.00 -6.83 -18.26
N VAL A 545 -29.76 -5.53 -18.09
CA VAL A 545 -28.50 -4.98 -17.56
C VAL A 545 -28.80 -3.94 -16.49
N ARG A 546 -28.05 -3.98 -15.40
CA ARG A 546 -28.03 -2.96 -14.34
C ARG A 546 -26.59 -2.60 -14.05
N GLY A 547 -26.27 -1.30 -14.03
CA GLY A 547 -24.91 -0.85 -13.77
C GLY A 547 -24.86 0.26 -12.71
N HIS A 548 -23.81 0.28 -11.92
CA HIS A 548 -23.53 1.30 -10.91
C HIS A 548 -22.05 1.69 -10.99
N ARG A 549 -21.76 2.98 -10.84
CA ARG A 549 -20.42 3.56 -10.93
C ARG A 549 -20.09 4.32 -9.66
N PHE A 550 -18.89 4.07 -9.14
CA PHE A 550 -18.23 4.90 -8.15
C PHE A 550 -17.10 5.67 -8.84
N ARG A 551 -17.08 6.99 -8.75
CA ARG A 551 -16.00 7.84 -9.26
C ARG A 551 -15.32 8.55 -8.11
N GLU A 552 -14.01 8.36 -7.95
CA GLU A 552 -13.28 9.01 -6.86
C GLU A 552 -13.09 10.51 -7.19
N SER A 553 -13.55 11.39 -6.29
CA SER A 553 -13.67 12.83 -6.54
C SER A 553 -12.32 13.54 -6.67
N SER A 554 -11.24 12.98 -6.12
CA SER A 554 -9.88 13.52 -6.26
C SER A 554 -9.17 13.03 -7.53
N GLY A 555 -9.79 12.09 -8.26
CA GLY A 555 -9.22 11.46 -9.45
C GLY A 555 -8.05 10.56 -9.13
N PHE A 556 -8.11 9.83 -8.00
CA PHE A 556 -7.08 8.84 -7.65
C PHE A 556 -7.66 7.65 -6.89
N ILE A 557 -7.50 6.45 -7.43
CA ILE A 557 -7.74 5.19 -6.72
C ILE A 557 -6.39 4.54 -6.36
N PRO A 558 -6.13 4.22 -5.08
CA PRO A 558 -4.91 3.51 -4.71
C PRO A 558 -4.94 2.07 -5.25
N PRO A 559 -3.82 1.56 -5.84
CA PRO A 559 -3.80 0.31 -6.61
C PRO A 559 -4.16 -0.96 -5.82
N GLY A 560 -4.01 -0.96 -4.49
CA GLY A 560 -4.44 -2.06 -3.63
C GLY A 560 -5.91 -2.05 -3.22
N LEU A 561 -6.67 -0.97 -3.51
CA LEU A 561 -8.05 -0.82 -3.05
C LEU A 561 -8.96 -1.88 -3.66
N PHE A 562 -8.85 -2.06 -4.98
CA PHE A 562 -9.66 -3.03 -5.72
C PHE A 562 -9.26 -4.47 -5.38
N LEU A 563 -7.97 -4.73 -5.17
CA LEU A 563 -7.47 -6.05 -4.79
C LEU A 563 -7.99 -6.48 -3.41
N GLY A 564 -7.98 -5.57 -2.43
CA GLY A 564 -8.58 -5.82 -1.11
C GLY A 564 -10.09 -6.05 -1.20
N LEU A 565 -10.79 -5.32 -2.08
CA LEU A 565 -12.20 -5.58 -2.35
C LEU A 565 -12.43 -6.99 -2.92
N VAL A 566 -11.64 -7.40 -3.92
CA VAL A 566 -11.73 -8.74 -4.53
C VAL A 566 -11.45 -9.83 -3.50
N ALA A 567 -10.40 -9.70 -2.69
CA ALA A 567 -10.08 -10.64 -1.61
C ALA A 567 -11.24 -10.78 -0.62
N ARG A 568 -11.79 -9.65 -0.16
CA ARG A 568 -12.90 -9.62 0.80
C ARG A 568 -14.18 -10.22 0.22
N LEU A 569 -14.49 -9.94 -1.04
CA LEU A 569 -15.64 -10.55 -1.72
C LEU A 569 -15.44 -12.07 -1.87
N PHE A 570 -14.25 -12.52 -2.28
CA PHE A 570 -13.96 -13.94 -2.41
C PHE A 570 -14.19 -14.73 -1.11
N GLN A 571 -13.73 -14.19 0.02
CA GLN A 571 -13.91 -14.83 1.33
C GLN A 571 -15.36 -14.81 1.84
N ARG A 572 -16.15 -13.80 1.45
CA ARG A 572 -17.51 -13.58 2.00
C ARG A 572 -18.62 -14.18 1.15
N LEU A 573 -18.40 -14.34 -0.15
CA LEU A 573 -19.39 -14.90 -1.08
C LEU A 573 -19.42 -16.43 -1.03
N ALA A 574 -20.54 -17.01 -1.49
CA ALA A 574 -20.68 -18.47 -1.52
C ALA A 574 -19.62 -19.10 -2.45
N PRO A 575 -19.06 -20.28 -2.10
CA PRO A 575 -18.09 -20.99 -2.94
C PRO A 575 -18.60 -21.15 -4.38
N GLY A 576 -17.71 -20.93 -5.36
CA GLY A 576 -18.04 -21.00 -6.79
C GLY A 576 -18.69 -19.74 -7.38
N THR A 577 -19.02 -18.74 -6.56
CA THR A 577 -19.46 -17.42 -7.08
C THR A 577 -18.32 -16.70 -7.81
N MET A 578 -17.11 -16.87 -7.29
CA MET A 578 -15.88 -16.27 -7.78
C MET A 578 -14.86 -17.39 -8.03
N GLU A 579 -14.12 -17.31 -9.13
CA GLU A 579 -13.09 -18.28 -9.51
C GLU A 579 -11.83 -17.52 -9.99
N PRO A 580 -10.59 -17.97 -9.64
CA PRO A 580 -9.35 -17.29 -10.06
C PRO A 580 -9.20 -17.11 -11.57
N THR A 581 -9.77 -18.02 -12.36
CA THR A 581 -9.79 -17.97 -13.82
C THR A 581 -10.55 -16.76 -14.37
N ARG A 582 -11.38 -16.12 -13.54
CA ARG A 582 -12.25 -14.99 -13.90
C ARG A 582 -11.90 -13.72 -13.15
N MET A 583 -10.65 -13.61 -12.71
CA MET A 583 -10.12 -12.45 -11.99
C MET A 583 -8.87 -11.92 -12.64
N TRP A 584 -8.71 -10.61 -12.52
CA TRP A 584 -7.60 -9.79 -12.96
C TRP A 584 -7.35 -8.71 -11.91
N LYS A 585 -6.23 -8.01 -12.01
CA LYS A 585 -5.88 -6.91 -11.09
C LYS A 585 -6.86 -5.75 -11.08
N ASP A 586 -7.61 -5.60 -12.17
CA ASP A 586 -8.48 -4.48 -12.48
C ASP A 586 -9.90 -4.95 -12.85
N CYS A 587 -10.18 -6.25 -12.79
CA CYS A 587 -11.47 -6.82 -13.18
C CYS A 587 -11.79 -8.14 -12.44
N ALA A 588 -13.06 -8.40 -12.14
CA ALA A 588 -13.53 -9.70 -11.67
C ALA A 588 -14.95 -10.00 -12.18
N VAL A 589 -15.22 -11.24 -12.56
CA VAL A 589 -16.56 -11.70 -12.99
C VAL A 589 -17.14 -12.68 -11.98
N LEU A 590 -18.29 -12.33 -11.41
CA LEU A 590 -19.05 -13.14 -10.46
C LEU A 590 -20.17 -13.89 -11.18
N PHE A 591 -20.38 -15.15 -10.84
CA PHE A 591 -21.46 -15.99 -11.36
C PHE A 591 -22.45 -16.35 -10.26
N LEU A 592 -23.73 -16.14 -10.54
CA LEU A 592 -24.83 -16.35 -9.59
C LEU A 592 -25.98 -17.12 -10.27
N ASN A 593 -26.90 -17.68 -9.48
CA ASN A 593 -28.13 -18.34 -9.95
C ASN A 593 -27.88 -19.37 -11.07
N ASN A 594 -27.18 -20.48 -10.75
CA ASN A 594 -26.81 -21.52 -11.73
C ASN A 594 -26.06 -20.99 -12.97
N LYS A 595 -25.22 -19.97 -12.76
CA LYS A 595 -24.36 -19.33 -13.78
C LYS A 595 -25.09 -18.51 -14.86
N SER A 596 -26.39 -18.27 -14.74
CA SER A 596 -27.17 -17.45 -15.68
C SER A 596 -26.97 -15.96 -15.47
N THR A 597 -26.79 -15.54 -14.21
CA THR A 597 -26.59 -14.13 -13.86
C THR A 597 -25.11 -13.87 -13.63
N ARG A 598 -24.60 -12.82 -14.27
CA ARG A 598 -23.19 -12.42 -14.23
C ARG A 598 -23.06 -11.02 -13.64
N VAL A 599 -22.09 -10.79 -12.78
CA VAL A 599 -21.75 -9.43 -12.31
C VAL A 599 -20.30 -9.15 -12.65
N LEU A 600 -20.07 -8.13 -13.47
CA LEU A 600 -18.75 -7.59 -13.76
C LEU A 600 -18.40 -6.53 -12.72
N LEU A 601 -17.25 -6.69 -12.08
CA LEU A 601 -16.58 -5.68 -11.28
C LEU A 601 -15.36 -5.20 -12.06
N ARG A 602 -15.25 -3.90 -12.32
CA ARG A 602 -14.11 -3.32 -13.02
C ARG A 602 -13.58 -2.11 -12.27
N CYS A 603 -12.26 -1.98 -12.18
CA CYS A 603 -11.58 -0.79 -11.71
C CYS A 603 -10.76 -0.20 -12.85
N ASP A 604 -10.96 1.09 -13.13
CA ASP A 604 -10.15 1.83 -14.08
C ASP A 604 -9.37 2.89 -13.28
N LEU A 605 -8.06 2.69 -13.17
CA LEU A 605 -7.19 3.58 -12.40
C LEU A 605 -6.98 4.93 -13.09
N ASP A 606 -7.03 4.97 -14.43
CA ASP A 606 -6.83 6.19 -15.21
C ASP A 606 -8.04 7.12 -15.09
N GLU A 607 -9.26 6.55 -15.18
CA GLU A 607 -10.51 7.28 -14.96
C GLU A 607 -10.89 7.40 -13.48
N SER A 608 -10.20 6.68 -12.59
CA SER A 608 -10.49 6.60 -11.15
C SER A 608 -11.93 6.20 -10.86
N ILE A 609 -12.39 5.15 -11.53
CA ILE A 609 -13.73 4.60 -11.40
C ILE A 609 -13.74 3.12 -10.97
N ILE A 610 -14.80 2.73 -10.27
CA ILE A 610 -15.15 1.34 -10.00
C ILE A 610 -16.57 1.12 -10.53
N ASP A 611 -16.71 0.21 -11.48
CA ASP A 611 -17.97 -0.16 -12.09
C ASP A 611 -18.46 -1.52 -11.59
N VAL A 612 -19.77 -1.61 -11.35
CA VAL A 612 -20.49 -2.83 -10.97
C VAL A 612 -21.62 -3.03 -11.96
N VAL A 613 -21.54 -4.06 -12.79
CA VAL A 613 -22.53 -4.28 -13.85
C VAL A 613 -23.07 -5.70 -13.83
N GLY A 614 -24.34 -5.84 -13.47
CA GLY A 614 -25.09 -7.09 -13.51
C GLY A 614 -25.75 -7.30 -14.87
N MET A 615 -25.63 -8.51 -15.40
CA MET A 615 -26.19 -8.96 -16.67
C MET A 615 -26.95 -10.26 -16.45
N ALA A 616 -28.15 -10.37 -17.02
CA ALA A 616 -28.92 -11.61 -16.97
C ALA A 616 -29.81 -11.84 -18.21
N PRO A 617 -30.19 -13.10 -18.47
CA PRO A 617 -31.15 -13.49 -19.50
C PRO A 617 -32.57 -12.95 -19.32
N SER A 618 -32.98 -12.60 -18.09
CA SER A 618 -34.27 -11.93 -17.82
C SER A 618 -34.13 -10.88 -16.73
N SER A 619 -35.07 -9.93 -16.69
CA SER A 619 -35.11 -8.90 -15.65
C SER A 619 -35.32 -9.50 -14.27
N GLU A 620 -36.09 -10.58 -14.11
CA GLU A 620 -36.32 -11.23 -12.81
C GLU A 620 -35.04 -11.85 -12.23
N GLN A 621 -34.18 -12.39 -13.08
CA GLN A 621 -32.95 -13.08 -12.67
C GLN A 621 -31.89 -12.13 -12.08
N ILE A 622 -31.98 -10.83 -12.39
CA ILE A 622 -31.13 -9.80 -11.76
C ILE A 622 -31.49 -9.60 -10.27
N PHE A 623 -32.68 -9.99 -9.83
CA PHE A 623 -33.14 -9.82 -8.45
C PHE A 623 -32.85 -11.07 -7.61
N VAL A 624 -32.42 -10.85 -6.36
CA VAL A 624 -32.07 -11.92 -5.40
C VAL A 624 -32.95 -11.85 -4.16
N GLY A 625 -33.49 -13.00 -3.71
CA GLY A 625 -34.27 -13.16 -2.47
C GLY A 625 -35.65 -13.84 -2.61
N ALA A 626 -36.04 -14.65 -1.61
CA ALA A 626 -37.23 -15.52 -1.63
C ALA A 626 -38.54 -14.88 -1.08
N ALA A 627 -38.51 -13.67 -0.53
CA ALA A 627 -39.68 -12.98 0.02
C ALA A 627 -39.88 -11.58 -0.62
N LYS A 628 -41.11 -11.08 -0.57
CA LYS A 628 -41.72 -9.97 -1.35
C LYS A 628 -41.06 -8.56 -1.27
N GLY A 629 -39.74 -8.40 -1.12
CA GLY A 629 -39.01 -7.11 -1.04
C GLY A 629 -37.61 -7.14 -1.67
N GLN A 630 -37.49 -7.63 -2.90
CA GLN A 630 -36.21 -7.93 -3.57
C GLN A 630 -35.38 -6.69 -3.92
N ALA A 631 -34.05 -6.76 -3.71
CA ALA A 631 -33.07 -5.83 -4.28
C ALA A 631 -32.36 -6.51 -5.46
N SER A 632 -32.03 -5.74 -6.51
CA SER A 632 -31.17 -6.28 -7.58
C SER A 632 -29.81 -6.68 -7.03
N ILE A 633 -29.18 -7.71 -7.59
CA ILE A 633 -27.85 -8.16 -7.19
C ILE A 633 -26.81 -7.03 -7.21
N VAL A 634 -26.93 -6.10 -8.18
CA VAL A 634 -26.05 -4.93 -8.28
C VAL A 634 -26.14 -4.07 -7.04
N ILE A 635 -27.33 -3.83 -6.50
CA ILE A 635 -27.52 -3.04 -5.26
C ILE A 635 -26.87 -3.74 -4.08
N TRP A 636 -26.95 -5.07 -4.01
CA TRP A 636 -26.34 -5.84 -2.96
C TRP A 636 -24.80 -5.79 -3.01
N ILE A 637 -24.22 -5.97 -4.20
CA ILE A 637 -22.77 -5.83 -4.40
C ILE A 637 -22.30 -4.40 -4.13
N VAL A 638 -23.06 -3.40 -4.59
CA VAL A 638 -22.82 -1.97 -4.29
C VAL A 638 -22.84 -1.73 -2.78
N HIS A 639 -23.75 -2.35 -2.03
CA HIS A 639 -23.79 -2.25 -0.57
C HIS A 639 -22.52 -2.84 0.08
N LEU A 640 -22.06 -4.01 -0.37
CA LEU A 640 -20.81 -4.62 0.11
C LEU A 640 -19.60 -3.73 -0.20
N ILE A 641 -19.54 -3.14 -1.39
CA ILE A 641 -18.49 -2.18 -1.78
C ILE A 641 -18.55 -0.95 -0.86
N LYS A 642 -19.73 -0.38 -0.60
CA LYS A 642 -19.87 0.75 0.34
C LYS A 642 -19.37 0.39 1.73
N MET A 643 -19.67 -0.82 2.22
CA MET A 643 -19.15 -1.29 3.51
C MET A 643 -17.61 -1.37 3.50
N PHE A 644 -17.02 -1.89 2.43
CA PHE A 644 -15.56 -1.91 2.26
C PHE A 644 -14.97 -0.49 2.22
N LEU A 645 -15.56 0.40 1.43
CA LEU A 645 -15.09 1.78 1.24
C LEU A 645 -15.26 2.65 2.50
N ARG A 646 -16.17 2.32 3.43
CA ARG A 646 -16.28 3.00 4.74
C ARG A 646 -14.98 2.97 5.53
N ASN A 647 -14.14 1.96 5.33
CA ASN A 647 -12.83 1.89 5.98
C ASN A 647 -11.87 2.99 5.45
N TYR A 648 -12.13 3.54 4.26
CA TYR A 648 -11.33 4.55 3.55
C TYR A 648 -12.02 5.92 3.56
N SER A 649 -12.29 6.46 4.75
CA SER A 649 -13.03 7.73 4.94
C SER A 649 -12.44 8.95 4.22
N GLN A 650 -11.15 8.91 3.89
CA GLN A 650 -10.42 9.92 3.13
C GLN A 650 -10.75 9.94 1.63
N LEU A 651 -11.23 8.81 1.09
CA LEU A 651 -11.66 8.71 -0.31
C LEU A 651 -13.13 9.12 -0.41
N LYS A 652 -13.43 9.97 -1.39
CA LYS A 652 -14.80 10.42 -1.64
C LYS A 652 -15.23 9.89 -3.00
N PHE A 653 -16.36 9.18 -3.02
CA PHE A 653 -16.88 8.59 -4.25
C PHE A 653 -18.20 9.25 -4.60
N ASP A 654 -18.22 9.86 -5.78
CA ASP A 654 -19.45 10.26 -6.45
C ASP A 654 -20.09 9.02 -7.07
N GLU A 655 -21.39 8.85 -6.85
CA GLU A 655 -22.11 7.65 -7.25
C GLU A 655 -23.14 7.95 -8.34
N ALA A 656 -23.18 7.08 -9.34
CA ALA A 656 -24.14 7.18 -10.43
C ALA A 656 -24.69 5.80 -10.83
N TRP A 657 -25.98 5.79 -11.18
CA TRP A 657 -26.56 4.67 -11.90
C TRP A 657 -26.23 4.77 -13.39
N LEU A 658 -25.91 3.65 -14.01
CA LEU A 658 -25.71 3.56 -15.45
C LEU A 658 -27.06 3.26 -16.12
N CYS A 659 -27.24 3.78 -17.35
CA CYS A 659 -28.34 3.42 -18.24
C CYS A 659 -28.66 1.91 -18.19
N THR A 660 -29.91 1.47 -18.27
CA THR A 660 -30.27 0.03 -18.22
C THR A 660 -30.35 -0.64 -19.60
N ASN A 661 -30.26 0.13 -20.69
CA ASN A 661 -30.35 -0.41 -22.05
C ASN A 661 -29.06 -1.18 -22.40
N PRO A 662 -29.11 -2.50 -22.71
CA PRO A 662 -27.93 -3.30 -23.06
C PRO A 662 -27.07 -2.70 -24.19
N GLU A 663 -27.69 -2.02 -25.16
CA GLU A 663 -26.98 -1.36 -26.27
C GLU A 663 -26.09 -0.19 -25.81
N CYS A 664 -26.41 0.44 -24.67
CA CYS A 664 -25.55 1.46 -24.06
C CYS A 664 -24.35 0.86 -23.31
N HIS A 665 -24.33 -0.46 -23.12
CA HIS A 665 -23.25 -1.22 -22.48
C HIS A 665 -22.41 -2.02 -23.48
N ALA A 666 -22.72 -1.93 -24.78
CA ALA A 666 -21.98 -2.63 -25.83
C ALA A 666 -20.66 -1.92 -26.15
N SER A 667 -19.58 -2.69 -26.30
CA SER A 667 -18.26 -2.23 -26.73
C SER A 667 -18.33 -1.61 -28.13
N ARG A 668 -17.78 -0.40 -28.30
CA ARG A 668 -17.53 0.18 -29.64
C ARG A 668 -16.07 0.10 -30.08
N ASP A 669 -15.10 -0.02 -29.17
CA ASP A 669 -13.66 0.11 -29.51
C ASP A 669 -12.71 -0.75 -28.65
N GLY A 670 -13.17 -1.90 -28.13
CA GLY A 670 -12.30 -2.82 -27.34
C GLY A 670 -11.95 -2.32 -25.93
N ARG A 671 -12.35 -1.10 -25.57
CA ARG A 671 -12.44 -0.61 -24.19
C ARG A 671 -13.90 -0.75 -23.73
N TYR A 672 -14.17 -1.49 -22.65
CA TYR A 672 -15.47 -1.40 -21.97
C TYR A 672 -15.55 -0.13 -21.13
N SER A 673 -15.15 1.02 -21.66
CA SER A 673 -15.52 2.30 -21.07
C SER A 673 -17.03 2.42 -21.24
N TYR A 674 -17.77 2.30 -20.14
CA TYR A 674 -19.22 2.46 -20.18
C TYR A 674 -19.54 3.89 -20.61
N HIS A 675 -20.04 4.05 -21.84
CA HIS A 675 -20.37 5.34 -22.48
C HIS A 675 -21.88 5.65 -22.41
N GLY A 676 -22.62 4.96 -21.55
CA GLY A 676 -24.02 5.26 -21.27
C GLY A 676 -24.17 6.53 -20.44
N SER A 677 -25.37 7.14 -20.47
CA SER A 677 -25.68 8.23 -19.55
C SER A 677 -25.57 7.77 -18.10
N GLU A 678 -24.91 8.60 -17.30
CA GLU A 678 -24.83 8.48 -15.86
C GLU A 678 -26.01 9.25 -15.24
N PHE A 679 -26.68 8.64 -14.27
CA PHE A 679 -27.77 9.24 -13.51
C PHE A 679 -27.28 9.46 -12.07
N PRO A 680 -26.78 10.67 -11.73
CA PRO A 680 -26.19 10.92 -10.42
C PRO A 680 -27.22 10.78 -9.31
N LEU A 681 -26.80 10.27 -8.16
CA LEU A 681 -27.65 10.17 -6.97
C LEU A 681 -27.76 11.51 -6.23
N LEU A 682 -28.95 11.87 -5.74
CA LEU A 682 -29.09 12.99 -4.80
C LEU A 682 -28.45 12.62 -3.46
N SER A 683 -27.52 13.44 -2.99
CA SER A 683 -27.03 13.39 -1.62
C SER A 683 -28.23 13.53 -0.67
N ARG A 684 -28.62 12.44 -0.02
CA ARG A 684 -29.57 12.53 1.10
C ARG A 684 -28.88 13.30 2.21
N ALA A 685 -29.31 14.54 2.44
CA ALA A 685 -29.14 15.19 3.74
C ALA A 685 -29.59 14.18 4.80
N THR A 686 -28.68 13.84 5.72
CA THR A 686 -28.80 12.82 6.77
C THR A 686 -30.18 12.83 7.46
N SER A 687 -31.17 12.17 6.87
CA SER A 687 -32.51 12.10 7.43
C SER A 687 -32.57 10.90 8.38
N LYS A 688 -32.55 11.20 9.69
CA LYS A 688 -32.79 10.31 10.83
C LYS A 688 -32.08 8.95 10.75
N LYS A 689 -31.00 8.81 11.53
CA LYS A 689 -30.40 7.51 11.90
C LYS A 689 -31.51 6.54 12.37
N SER A 690 -32.05 5.72 11.46
CA SER A 690 -32.60 4.43 11.87
C SER A 690 -31.44 3.69 12.53
N LYS A 691 -31.71 2.88 13.56
CA LYS A 691 -30.67 2.07 14.22
C LYS A 691 -29.85 1.40 13.12
N ALA A 692 -28.56 1.76 13.03
CA ALA A 692 -27.68 1.26 11.99
C ALA A 692 -27.69 -0.27 12.10
N HIS A 693 -28.26 -0.92 11.10
CA HIS A 693 -28.19 -2.36 10.92
C HIS A 693 -26.71 -2.76 10.87
N ASP A 694 -26.33 -3.75 11.67
CA ASP A 694 -24.96 -4.24 11.76
C ASP A 694 -24.85 -5.53 10.93
N CYS A 695 -24.63 -5.36 9.62
CA CYS A 695 -24.56 -6.47 8.66
C CYS A 695 -23.46 -7.49 9.02
N ASP A 696 -22.40 -7.06 9.71
CA ASP A 696 -21.29 -7.92 10.14
C ASP A 696 -21.74 -8.79 11.34
N ALA A 697 -22.42 -8.21 12.33
CA ALA A 697 -22.99 -8.97 13.46
C ALA A 697 -24.18 -9.87 13.06
N GLU A 698 -24.97 -9.45 12.07
CA GLU A 698 -26.19 -10.16 11.62
C GLU A 698 -25.92 -11.20 10.52
N GLY A 699 -24.67 -11.34 10.05
CA GLY A 699 -24.29 -12.40 9.10
C GLY A 699 -24.92 -12.26 7.71
N CYS A 700 -25.38 -11.06 7.34
CA CYS A 700 -26.08 -10.77 6.08
C CYS A 700 -25.27 -11.14 4.82
N GLN A 701 -23.95 -11.29 4.97
CA GLN A 701 -23.02 -11.67 3.91
C GLN A 701 -23.17 -13.13 3.47
N ARG A 702 -23.62 -14.01 4.36
CA ARG A 702 -23.85 -15.45 4.07
C ARG A 702 -25.20 -15.71 3.41
N PHE A 703 -26.07 -14.71 3.36
CA PHE A 703 -27.43 -14.84 2.86
C PHE A 703 -27.69 -13.81 1.76
N LEU A 704 -27.65 -14.26 0.50
CA LEU A 704 -28.29 -13.53 -0.59
C LEU A 704 -29.79 -13.39 -0.27
N GLY A 705 -30.23 -12.20 0.14
CA GLY A 705 -31.65 -11.85 0.20
C GLY A 705 -32.38 -11.96 1.54
N VAL A 706 -31.70 -11.81 2.69
CA VAL A 706 -32.40 -11.60 3.98
C VAL A 706 -32.40 -10.10 4.32
N GLY A 707 -33.43 -9.41 3.82
CA GLY A 707 -34.02 -8.18 4.38
C GLY A 707 -33.12 -6.97 4.63
N HIS A 708 -32.88 -6.15 3.60
CA HIS A 708 -32.61 -4.71 3.82
C HIS A 708 -33.89 -3.92 3.56
N SER A 709 -34.26 -3.03 4.48
CA SER A 709 -35.31 -2.05 4.21
C SER A 709 -34.90 -1.21 3.00
N LEU A 710 -35.73 -1.25 1.96
CA LEU A 710 -35.54 -0.54 0.70
C LEU A 710 -35.35 0.96 0.97
N ASP A 711 -34.10 1.43 0.95
CA ASP A 711 -33.88 2.86 0.83
C ASP A 711 -34.31 3.28 -0.58
N LEU A 712 -35.43 4.02 -0.66
CA LEU A 712 -35.89 4.69 -1.88
C LEU A 712 -34.77 5.60 -2.40
N MET A 713 -34.05 5.14 -3.43
CA MET A 713 -33.01 5.93 -4.09
C MET A 713 -33.66 7.00 -4.96
N GLN A 714 -33.35 8.27 -4.71
CA GLN A 714 -33.80 9.40 -5.53
C GLN A 714 -32.67 9.79 -6.50
N LEU A 715 -32.97 9.74 -7.79
CA LEU A 715 -32.08 10.22 -8.85
C LEU A 715 -32.14 11.75 -8.90
N SER A 716 -31.03 12.38 -9.25
CA SER A 716 -30.94 13.83 -9.43
C SER A 716 -31.56 14.33 -10.74
N CYS A 717 -31.71 13.45 -11.74
CA CYS A 717 -32.24 13.80 -13.05
C CYS A 717 -33.29 12.77 -13.53
N HIS A 718 -34.30 13.27 -14.23
CA HIS A 718 -35.35 12.47 -14.88
C HIS A 718 -35.27 12.53 -16.42
N GLU A 719 -34.17 13.07 -16.95
CA GLU A 719 -33.96 13.21 -18.39
C GLU A 719 -33.72 11.84 -19.06
N PRO A 720 -34.08 11.67 -20.34
CA PRO A 720 -33.83 10.44 -21.06
C PRO A 720 -32.33 10.19 -21.26
N CYS A 721 -31.95 8.93 -21.45
CA CYS A 721 -30.57 8.58 -21.78
C CYS A 721 -30.12 9.30 -23.06
N THR A 722 -29.04 10.08 -22.98
CA THR A 722 -28.42 10.81 -24.09
C THR A 722 -27.97 9.89 -25.23
N THR A 723 -27.70 8.61 -24.94
CA THR A 723 -27.21 7.64 -25.93
C THR A 723 -28.34 6.91 -26.65
N CYS A 724 -29.37 6.44 -25.95
CA CYS A 724 -30.46 5.67 -26.55
C CYS A 724 -31.83 6.37 -26.59
N GLY A 725 -31.93 7.59 -26.07
CA GLY A 725 -33.16 8.39 -26.02
C GLY A 725 -34.25 7.83 -25.09
N LYS A 726 -34.04 6.69 -24.43
CA LYS A 726 -35.04 6.05 -23.56
C LYS A 726 -35.03 6.67 -22.17
N SER A 727 -36.21 6.99 -21.65
CA SER A 727 -36.41 7.35 -20.23
C SER A 727 -36.07 6.16 -19.35
N GLN A 728 -35.15 6.34 -18.41
CA GLN A 728 -34.68 5.26 -17.56
C GLN A 728 -35.58 5.08 -16.35
N VAL A 729 -36.07 3.85 -16.17
CA VAL A 729 -36.92 3.48 -15.04
C VAL A 729 -36.12 2.59 -14.09
N PHE A 730 -35.53 3.20 -13.07
CA PHE A 730 -34.83 2.49 -12.01
C PHE A 730 -35.81 2.03 -10.93
N ARG A 731 -36.74 1.15 -11.29
CA ARG A 731 -37.71 0.58 -10.34
C ARG A 731 -37.08 -0.57 -9.57
N LEU A 732 -37.16 -0.53 -8.23
CA LEU A 732 -36.78 -1.65 -7.35
C LEU A 732 -37.78 -2.82 -7.45
N ARG A 733 -39.00 -2.50 -7.86
CA ARG A 733 -40.03 -3.41 -8.35
C ARG A 733 -40.93 -2.59 -9.27
N ASP A 734 -41.49 -3.19 -10.32
CA ASP A 734 -42.81 -2.76 -10.71
C ASP A 734 -43.69 -2.91 -9.46
N VAL A 735 -44.18 -1.78 -8.95
CA VAL A 735 -45.43 -1.84 -8.22
C VAL A 735 -46.37 -2.48 -9.22
N ILE A 736 -46.74 -3.72 -8.97
CA ILE A 736 -47.92 -4.30 -9.60
C ILE A 736 -49.04 -3.42 -9.04
N ASP A 737 -49.38 -2.36 -9.78
CA ASP A 737 -50.74 -1.82 -9.73
C ASP A 737 -51.59 -2.89 -10.42
N ASP A 738 -51.97 -3.90 -9.64
CA ASP A 738 -53.13 -4.80 -9.79
C ASP A 738 -53.16 -5.84 -8.65
#